data_AF-A0A1G8CDI5-F1
#
_entry.id   AF-A0A1G8CDI5-F1
#
_cell.length_a   1.000
_cell.length_b   1.000
_cell.length_c   1.000
_cell.angle_alpha   90.00
_cell.angle_beta   90.00
_cell.angle_gamma   90.00
#
_symmetry.space_group_name_H-M   'P 1'
#
loop_
_entity.id
_entity.type
_entity.pdbx_description
1 polymer ?
#
loop_
_entity_poly.entity_id
_entity_poly.type
_entity_poly.pdbx_seq_one_letter_code
_entity_poly.pdbx_strand_id
1 'polypeptide(L)'
;MSTRICLLLAWLLFHLNAYAQVQAVEQQFTVAQDGSGDFRTIQEAVNAVRDHSQIRATIRVKNGTYREKLVIPAWKQNITLIGESAEGTIITNNDFSGKDFPGHDFTGNAKFSTYTSYTVLVQANDCTLQNLTIENTAGRVGQAVALATEGDRIEVYNCRILGNQDTLYTSKDGRNYYKDCLITGTTDFIFGEATAVFQNCTIQSLTNSYITAASTTREQAYGYVFFNCKLTASAEATKVYLGRPWRPFAKTVFIDTEMGGHIVKEGWDPWKGDNMFPDKEKTTLYAEYNSTGPGANTGGRVAWSKHLTAQEREKYTIENILSGWIPGKKLRLQPSGISDTSFSVNGSYRHEIAAHPNIRIADSTMPASVQVMRNIAYRTTPGGKKLLLDVYKPNKKAFKPAILMVHGGGWRSGDRTHNNTLARKLAANGYVCITADYSLSTHALYPAAVHDLKAAVRWIRANAKEYGVDTARIAILGFSAGGELAAFIGATNGNAKFEGVTGENAVSSTVQAVIDIDGTLAFIHPESGEGNDSKSISAATYWFGYPKAERPDLWNEASPLTHVSATTPPFLFINSSVDRMHAGRTDFIQKLNAFGTYNEVKSFPDAPHTFMFFDPWFEPTLATVSGFLKRVFSKNGVAVRK
;
A
#
# COMPACT_ATOMS: atom_id res chain seq x y z
N MET A 1 -15.48 53.55 -16.10
CA MET A 1 -14.71 52.48 -16.79
C MET A 1 -13.48 51.99 -16.01
N SER A 2 -13.13 52.58 -14.84
CA SER A 2 -11.85 52.29 -14.16
C SER A 2 -11.94 51.33 -12.95
N THR A 3 -13.11 51.16 -12.31
CA THR A 3 -13.23 50.30 -11.11
C THR A 3 -13.55 48.83 -11.40
N ARG A 4 -14.11 48.50 -12.57
CA ARG A 4 -14.44 47.11 -12.95
C ARG A 4 -13.24 46.33 -13.51
N ILE A 5 -12.20 47.01 -14.00
CA ILE A 5 -11.01 46.38 -14.57
C ILE A 5 -10.02 45.96 -13.47
N CYS A 6 -9.92 46.72 -12.38
CA CYS A 6 -9.07 46.36 -11.24
C CYS A 6 -9.57 45.14 -10.43
N LEU A 7 -10.89 44.93 -10.34
CA LEU A 7 -11.48 43.76 -9.67
C LEU A 7 -11.33 42.47 -10.50
N LEU A 8 -11.35 42.56 -11.83
CA LEU A 8 -11.11 41.42 -12.73
C LEU A 8 -9.63 41.00 -12.76
N LEU A 9 -8.69 41.94 -12.66
CA LEU A 9 -7.25 41.64 -12.55
C LEU A 9 -6.86 41.07 -11.17
N ALA A 10 -7.52 41.51 -10.09
CA ALA A 10 -7.33 40.91 -8.77
C ALA A 10 -7.90 39.48 -8.67
N TRP A 11 -8.98 39.17 -9.39
CA TRP A 11 -9.54 37.81 -9.46
C TRP A 11 -8.72 36.87 -10.36
N LEU A 12 -8.13 37.38 -11.44
CA LEU A 12 -7.21 36.61 -12.29
C LEU A 12 -5.86 36.33 -11.61
N LEU A 13 -5.40 37.20 -10.71
CA LEU A 13 -4.16 36.99 -9.95
C LEU A 13 -4.34 36.08 -8.73
N PHE A 14 -5.57 35.89 -8.22
CA PHE A 14 -5.86 34.91 -7.14
C PHE A 14 -6.12 33.48 -7.64
N HIS A 15 -6.34 33.27 -8.95
CA HIS A 15 -6.51 31.93 -9.53
C HIS A 15 -5.23 31.32 -10.13
N LEU A 16 -4.11 32.04 -10.08
CA LEU A 16 -2.81 31.56 -10.57
C LEU A 16 -1.93 30.91 -9.48
N ASN A 17 -2.40 30.80 -8.25
CA ASN A 17 -1.76 29.96 -7.23
C ASN A 17 -2.11 28.48 -7.45
N ALA A 18 -1.43 27.91 -8.43
CA ALA A 18 -0.88 26.56 -8.43
C ALA A 18 -1.66 25.48 -7.65
N TYR A 19 -2.65 24.86 -8.29
CA TYR A 19 -2.97 23.46 -7.99
C TYR A 19 -1.98 22.56 -8.71
N ALA A 20 -0.72 22.59 -8.25
CA ALA A 20 0.17 21.47 -8.43
C ALA A 20 -0.38 20.32 -7.58
N GLN A 21 -1.27 19.49 -8.13
CA GLN A 21 -1.54 18.20 -7.53
C GLN A 21 -0.25 17.39 -7.62
N VAL A 22 0.51 17.40 -6.52
CA VAL A 22 1.70 16.60 -6.31
C VAL A 22 1.29 15.14 -6.53
N GLN A 23 1.65 14.62 -7.70
CA GLN A 23 1.70 13.20 -7.95
C GLN A 23 2.46 12.58 -6.78
N ALA A 24 1.94 11.49 -6.21
CA ALA A 24 2.54 10.81 -5.07
C ALA A 24 3.89 10.18 -5.47
N VAL A 25 4.92 11.00 -5.67
CA VAL A 25 6.27 10.60 -5.99
C VAL A 25 6.96 10.22 -4.69
N GLU A 26 7.56 9.04 -4.68
CA GLU A 26 8.43 8.61 -3.59
C GLU A 26 9.55 9.66 -3.44
N GLN A 27 9.65 10.28 -2.26
CA GLN A 27 10.68 11.28 -2.02
C GLN A 27 12.03 10.55 -1.93
N GLN A 28 12.99 10.93 -2.75
CA GLN A 28 14.34 10.38 -2.69
C GLN A 28 15.34 11.50 -2.43
N PHE A 29 16.16 11.31 -1.41
CA PHE A 29 17.22 12.24 -1.01
C PHE A 29 18.53 11.49 -0.90
N THR A 30 19.63 12.15 -1.25
CA THR A 30 21.00 11.68 -1.05
C THR A 30 21.71 12.59 -0.06
N VAL A 31 22.35 12.02 0.95
CA VAL A 31 23.19 12.73 1.92
C VAL A 31 24.64 12.40 1.62
N ALA A 32 25.48 13.42 1.47
CA ALA A 32 26.92 13.27 1.31
C ALA A 32 27.67 14.48 1.89
N GLN A 33 28.61 14.23 2.81
CA GLN A 33 29.38 15.30 3.47
C GLN A 33 30.28 16.09 2.49
N ASP A 34 30.68 15.48 1.38
CA ASP A 34 31.49 16.09 0.31
C ASP A 34 30.71 17.07 -0.57
N GLY A 35 29.39 17.20 -0.38
CA GLY A 35 28.51 18.06 -1.16
C GLY A 35 28.03 17.47 -2.49
N SER A 36 28.29 16.19 -2.75
CA SER A 36 27.81 15.49 -3.95
C SER A 36 26.37 14.97 -3.84
N GLY A 37 25.70 15.17 -2.70
CA GLY A 37 24.30 14.82 -2.43
C GLY A 37 23.40 16.05 -2.31
N ASP A 38 22.11 15.81 -2.09
CA ASP A 38 21.10 16.85 -1.85
C ASP A 38 21.31 17.57 -0.51
N PHE A 39 21.82 16.86 0.50
CA PHE A 39 22.11 17.38 1.84
C PHE A 39 23.49 16.96 2.33
N ARG A 40 24.06 17.73 3.28
CA ARG A 40 25.33 17.39 3.93
C ARG A 40 25.16 16.63 5.24
N THR A 41 23.99 16.79 5.88
CA THR A 41 23.64 16.12 7.14
C THR A 41 22.39 15.26 6.96
N ILE A 42 22.25 14.25 7.82
CA ILE A 42 21.10 13.35 7.79
C ILE A 42 19.86 14.06 8.34
N GLN A 43 20.02 14.88 9.39
CA GLN A 43 18.91 15.62 9.97
C GLN A 43 18.26 16.61 8.98
N GLU A 44 19.05 17.28 8.13
CA GLU A 44 18.50 18.15 7.07
C GLU A 44 17.61 17.36 6.10
N ALA A 45 18.04 16.17 5.68
CA ALA A 45 17.26 15.30 4.80
C ALA A 45 15.96 14.83 5.47
N VAL A 46 16.01 14.44 6.76
CA VAL A 46 14.81 14.09 7.53
C VAL A 46 13.86 15.28 7.64
N ASN A 47 14.37 16.48 7.88
CA ASN A 47 13.58 17.70 7.98
C ASN A 47 12.89 18.06 6.65
N ALA A 48 13.53 17.73 5.52
CA ALA A 48 12.99 17.97 4.17
C ALA A 48 11.88 16.98 3.76
N VAL A 49 11.81 15.79 4.38
CA VAL A 49 10.71 14.85 4.12
C VAL A 49 9.37 15.49 4.50
N ARG A 50 8.37 15.44 3.62
CA ARG A 50 7.04 15.98 3.91
C ARG A 50 6.42 15.41 5.21
N ASP A 51 5.91 16.29 6.05
CA ASP A 51 5.18 15.92 7.28
C ASP A 51 3.93 15.09 6.96
N HIS A 52 3.66 14.10 7.82
CA HIS A 52 2.52 13.17 7.76
C HIS A 52 2.37 12.46 6.39
N SER A 53 3.48 12.31 5.66
CA SER A 53 3.49 11.65 4.36
C SER A 53 2.98 10.21 4.47
N GLN A 54 1.95 9.89 3.69
CA GLN A 54 1.46 8.53 3.48
C GLN A 54 2.29 7.77 2.43
N ILE A 55 3.31 8.43 1.87
CA ILE A 55 4.21 7.88 0.86
C ILE A 55 5.58 7.74 1.49
N ARG A 56 6.23 6.60 1.26
CA ARG A 56 7.58 6.34 1.72
C ARG A 56 8.57 7.37 1.17
N ALA A 57 9.47 7.82 2.02
CA ALA A 57 10.62 8.64 1.62
C ALA A 57 11.89 7.82 1.85
N THR A 58 12.78 7.81 0.86
CA THR A 58 14.05 7.08 0.91
C THR A 58 15.20 8.09 0.99
N ILE A 59 15.95 8.06 2.09
CA ILE A 59 17.15 8.86 2.31
C ILE A 59 18.36 7.92 2.17
N ARG A 60 19.17 8.12 1.13
CA ARG A 60 20.42 7.39 0.89
C ARG A 60 21.57 8.17 1.48
N VAL A 61 22.40 7.55 2.31
CA VAL A 61 23.50 8.21 3.00
C VAL A 61 24.81 7.62 2.49
N LYS A 62 25.66 8.44 1.89
CA LYS A 62 26.98 8.00 1.43
C LYS A 62 27.89 7.68 2.61
N ASN A 63 28.92 6.87 2.34
CA ASN A 63 29.96 6.57 3.33
C ASN A 63 30.56 7.86 3.92
N GLY A 64 30.79 7.84 5.22
CA GLY A 64 31.22 8.99 6.02
C GLY A 64 30.90 8.80 7.50
N THR A 65 31.48 9.66 8.33
CA THR A 65 31.20 9.72 9.77
C THR A 65 30.37 10.96 10.07
N TYR A 66 29.09 10.74 10.34
CA TYR A 66 28.08 11.75 10.62
C TYR A 66 27.98 11.94 12.14
N ARG A 67 28.57 13.02 12.65
CA ARG A 67 28.52 13.39 14.07
C ARG A 67 27.23 14.15 14.38
N GLU A 68 26.14 13.42 14.53
CA GLU A 68 24.79 13.97 14.64
C GLU A 68 24.03 13.34 15.82
N LYS A 69 23.20 14.15 16.50
CA LYS A 69 22.12 13.67 17.35
C LYS A 69 20.84 13.63 16.52
N LEU A 70 20.60 12.51 15.85
CA LEU A 70 19.54 12.37 14.85
C LEU A 70 18.21 12.05 15.50
N VAL A 71 17.16 12.77 15.08
CA VAL A 71 15.77 12.48 15.47
C VAL A 71 14.93 12.32 14.21
N ILE A 72 14.22 11.20 14.11
CA ILE A 72 13.10 11.01 13.19
C ILE A 72 11.81 11.23 13.99
N PRO A 73 11.26 12.45 13.98
CA PRO A 73 10.16 12.82 14.87
C PRO A 73 8.84 12.17 14.43
N ALA A 74 7.89 12.03 15.35
CA ALA A 74 6.67 11.22 15.16
C ALA A 74 5.81 11.60 13.93
N TRP A 75 5.89 12.85 13.46
CA TRP A 75 5.18 13.33 12.28
C TRP A 75 5.89 13.03 10.95
N LYS A 76 7.11 12.49 10.95
CA LYS A 76 7.90 12.12 9.76
C LYS A 76 7.83 10.61 9.46
N GLN A 77 6.61 10.08 9.32
CA GLN A 77 6.35 8.64 9.09
C GLN A 77 6.88 8.15 7.74
N ASN A 78 7.01 6.83 7.60
CA ASN A 78 7.39 6.15 6.35
C ASN A 78 8.78 6.53 5.81
N ILE A 79 9.76 6.81 6.69
CA ILE A 79 11.15 7.09 6.24
C ILE A 79 11.95 5.79 6.17
N THR A 80 12.66 5.59 5.06
CA THR A 80 13.69 4.58 4.90
C THR A 80 15.06 5.26 4.81
N LEU A 81 15.92 5.04 5.80
CA LEU A 81 17.29 5.54 5.85
C LEU A 81 18.25 4.41 5.48
N ILE A 82 18.97 4.57 4.37
CA ILE A 82 19.85 3.52 3.81
C ILE A 82 21.27 4.06 3.69
N GLY A 83 22.21 3.49 4.44
CA GLY A 83 23.62 3.76 4.22
C GLY A 83 24.18 3.05 2.99
N GLU A 84 25.25 3.62 2.44
CA GLU A 84 25.99 3.03 1.32
C GLU A 84 26.66 1.71 1.73
N SER A 85 27.10 1.61 2.99
CA SER A 85 27.59 0.37 3.60
C SER A 85 27.46 0.40 5.12
N ALA A 86 27.27 -0.77 5.72
CA ALA A 86 27.14 -0.90 7.17
C ALA A 86 28.39 -0.41 7.90
N GLU A 87 29.58 -0.69 7.37
CA GLU A 87 30.87 -0.33 7.97
C GLU A 87 31.30 1.11 7.65
N GLY A 88 30.93 1.64 6.48
CA GLY A 88 31.41 2.94 5.99
C GLY A 88 30.47 4.10 6.24
N THR A 89 29.17 3.86 6.50
CA THR A 89 28.19 4.91 6.84
C THR A 89 27.92 4.89 8.34
N ILE A 90 28.51 5.83 9.09
CA ILE A 90 28.52 5.80 10.56
C ILE A 90 27.82 7.05 11.11
N ILE A 91 26.81 6.87 11.94
CA ILE A 91 26.16 7.92 12.73
C ILE A 91 26.66 7.81 14.17
N THR A 92 27.28 8.86 14.70
CA THR A 92 28.01 8.80 15.98
C THR A 92 27.76 10.01 16.86
N ASN A 93 27.66 9.77 18.17
CA ASN A 93 27.64 10.78 19.23
C ASN A 93 28.28 10.19 20.50
N ASN A 94 28.39 10.97 21.58
CA ASN A 94 28.97 10.58 22.86
C ASN A 94 28.20 11.19 24.06
N ASP A 95 26.88 11.35 23.94
CA ASP A 95 26.04 11.76 25.07
C ASP A 95 25.81 10.58 26.01
N PHE A 96 25.75 10.84 27.31
CA PHE A 96 25.56 9.83 28.34
C PHE A 96 24.82 10.42 29.54
N SER A 97 24.15 9.56 30.30
CA SER A 97 23.42 9.97 31.51
C SER A 97 24.34 10.65 32.53
N GLY A 98 23.99 11.85 32.98
CA GLY A 98 24.78 12.67 33.90
C GLY A 98 25.74 13.68 33.24
N LYS A 99 25.98 13.58 31.93
CA LYS A 99 26.65 14.64 31.14
C LYS A 99 25.81 15.91 31.14
N ASP A 100 26.43 17.08 31.15
CA ASP A 100 25.69 18.34 31.10
C ASP A 100 24.93 18.48 29.78
N PHE A 101 23.66 18.88 29.88
CA PHE A 101 22.78 19.09 28.73
C PHE A 101 22.93 20.53 28.24
N PRO A 102 22.97 20.80 26.92
CA PRO A 102 22.93 22.16 26.41
C PRO A 102 21.60 22.87 26.77
N GLY A 103 21.60 23.61 27.88
CA GLY A 103 20.40 24.20 28.47
C GLY A 103 19.69 23.23 29.42
N HIS A 104 18.49 22.82 29.06
CA HIS A 104 17.71 21.84 29.82
C HIS A 104 17.06 20.83 28.87
N ASP A 105 16.92 19.59 29.33
CA ASP A 105 16.14 18.59 28.62
C ASP A 105 14.63 18.91 28.63
N PHE A 106 13.83 18.08 27.95
CA PHE A 106 12.38 18.29 27.84
C PHE A 106 11.63 18.18 29.18
N THR A 107 12.28 17.71 30.25
CA THR A 107 11.74 17.66 31.61
C THR A 107 12.29 18.77 32.52
N GLY A 108 13.17 19.62 32.00
CA GLY A 108 13.81 20.71 32.75
C GLY A 108 15.14 20.32 33.42
N ASN A 109 15.70 19.14 33.16
CA ASN A 109 16.96 18.71 33.77
C ASN A 109 18.16 19.33 33.05
N ALA A 110 19.14 19.83 33.82
CA ALA A 110 20.39 20.39 33.29
C ALA A 110 21.41 19.32 32.83
N LYS A 111 21.07 18.03 32.95
CA LYS A 111 21.91 16.89 32.59
C LYS A 111 21.14 15.94 31.70
N PHE A 112 21.84 15.28 30.78
CA PHE A 112 21.30 14.17 30.03
C PHE A 112 20.84 13.07 30.99
N SER A 113 19.67 12.50 30.72
CA SER A 113 19.22 11.21 31.23
C SER A 113 19.53 10.11 30.21
N THR A 114 19.36 8.84 30.61
CA THR A 114 19.38 7.68 29.69
C THR A 114 18.52 7.95 28.44
N TYR A 115 17.29 8.42 28.63
CA TYR A 115 16.31 8.65 27.55
C TYR A 115 16.68 9.77 26.59
N THR A 116 17.60 10.65 27.00
CA THR A 116 18.10 11.76 26.16
C THR A 116 19.51 11.52 25.63
N SER A 117 20.17 10.43 26.04
CA SER A 117 21.57 10.14 25.69
C SER A 117 21.76 9.55 24.29
N TYR A 118 20.67 9.26 23.56
CA TYR A 118 20.71 8.61 22.26
C TYR A 118 21.59 9.34 21.22
N THR A 119 22.22 8.56 20.34
CA THR A 119 22.76 9.05 19.06
C THR A 119 21.62 9.20 18.04
N VAL A 120 20.76 8.19 17.90
CA VAL A 120 19.59 8.20 17.00
C VAL A 120 18.32 7.90 17.78
N LEU A 121 17.29 8.72 17.60
CA LEU A 121 15.93 8.48 18.11
C LEU A 121 14.93 8.36 16.95
N VAL A 122 14.21 7.23 16.89
CA VAL A 122 13.13 7.00 15.90
C VAL A 122 11.77 7.01 16.61
N GLN A 123 11.07 8.13 16.53
CA GLN A 123 9.71 8.29 17.09
C GLN A 123 8.61 8.01 16.06
N ALA A 124 8.93 8.12 14.77
CA ALA A 124 7.99 7.89 13.69
C ALA A 124 7.69 6.40 13.48
N ASN A 125 6.46 6.12 13.04
CA ASN A 125 6.05 4.78 12.64
C ASN A 125 6.52 4.45 11.21
N ASP A 126 6.55 3.14 10.91
CA ASP A 126 6.82 2.61 9.57
C ASP A 126 8.19 3.00 9.00
N CYS A 127 9.18 3.16 9.89
CA CYS A 127 10.53 3.53 9.54
C CYS A 127 11.44 2.32 9.34
N THR A 128 12.34 2.41 8.37
CA THR A 128 13.34 1.38 8.08
C THR A 128 14.74 2.01 8.17
N LEU A 129 15.65 1.37 8.90
CA LEU A 129 17.08 1.69 8.92
C LEU A 129 17.85 0.54 8.26
N GLN A 130 18.74 0.82 7.32
CA GLN A 130 19.43 -0.22 6.57
C GLN A 130 20.88 0.13 6.24
N ASN A 131 21.77 -0.87 6.28
CA ASN A 131 23.16 -0.79 5.80
C ASN A 131 23.95 0.39 6.40
N LEU A 132 23.88 0.61 7.72
CA LEU A 132 24.63 1.66 8.39
C LEU A 132 25.06 1.27 9.82
N THR A 133 26.00 2.02 10.39
CA THR A 133 26.38 1.94 11.80
C THR A 133 25.73 3.08 12.58
N ILE A 134 25.18 2.76 13.75
CA ILE A 134 24.77 3.72 14.78
C ILE A 134 25.59 3.42 16.03
N GLU A 135 26.37 4.39 16.50
CA GLU A 135 27.23 4.20 17.65
C GLU A 135 27.11 5.31 18.69
N ASN A 136 27.31 4.92 19.95
CA ASN A 136 27.59 5.87 21.03
C ASN A 136 29.00 5.60 21.58
N THR A 137 29.86 6.61 21.45
CA THR A 137 31.30 6.54 21.73
C THR A 137 31.67 7.07 23.12
N ALA A 138 30.69 7.30 24.00
CA ALA A 138 30.94 7.82 25.35
C ALA A 138 31.79 6.89 26.23
N GLY A 139 31.88 5.60 25.90
CA GLY A 139 32.67 4.62 26.64
C GLY A 139 31.95 4.08 27.88
N ARG A 140 32.70 3.64 28.89
CA ARG A 140 32.17 3.04 30.14
C ARG A 140 31.82 4.12 31.17
N VAL A 141 30.87 4.98 30.83
CA VAL A 141 30.46 6.16 31.63
C VAL A 141 29.09 6.00 32.31
N GLY A 142 28.56 4.78 32.33
CA GLY A 142 27.15 4.53 32.65
C GLY A 142 26.31 4.48 31.38
N GLN A 143 25.02 4.83 31.48
CA GLN A 143 24.06 4.68 30.39
C GLN A 143 24.36 5.63 29.22
N ALA A 144 24.50 5.09 28.01
CA ALA A 144 24.78 5.86 26.80
C ALA A 144 24.16 5.17 25.58
N VAL A 145 22.99 5.65 25.17
CA VAL A 145 22.18 5.00 24.14
C VAL A 145 22.74 5.28 22.74
N ALA A 146 22.87 4.25 21.90
CA ALA A 146 23.19 4.41 20.48
C ALA A 146 21.89 4.61 19.68
N LEU A 147 20.96 3.66 19.77
CA LEU A 147 19.67 3.71 19.09
C LEU A 147 18.52 3.64 20.10
N ALA A 148 17.61 4.59 20.02
CA ALA A 148 16.33 4.58 20.72
C ALA A 148 15.18 4.46 19.70
N THR A 149 14.23 3.55 19.94
CA THR A 149 12.99 3.43 19.16
C THR A 149 11.77 3.66 20.05
N GLU A 150 10.86 4.49 19.56
CA GLU A 150 9.59 4.86 20.19
C GLU A 150 8.38 4.63 19.27
N GLY A 151 8.61 4.56 17.95
CA GLY A 151 7.57 4.30 16.96
C GLY A 151 7.18 2.82 16.88
N ASP A 152 6.13 2.55 16.11
CA ASP A 152 5.65 1.20 15.78
C ASP A 152 6.07 0.79 14.36
N ARG A 153 6.28 -0.51 14.16
CA ARG A 153 6.72 -1.12 12.89
C ARG A 153 8.07 -0.58 12.40
N ILE A 154 9.05 -0.59 13.30
CA ILE A 154 10.42 -0.17 13.01
C ILE A 154 11.23 -1.37 12.52
N GLU A 155 11.83 -1.24 11.34
CA GLU A 155 12.66 -2.26 10.73
C GLU A 155 14.13 -1.84 10.73
N VAL A 156 15.03 -2.74 11.10
CA VAL A 156 16.47 -2.50 11.08
C VAL A 156 17.17 -3.68 10.41
N TYR A 157 17.81 -3.42 9.26
CA TYR A 157 18.42 -4.45 8.41
C TYR A 157 19.91 -4.21 8.22
N ASN A 158 20.73 -5.25 8.43
CA ASN A 158 22.17 -5.20 8.14
C ASN A 158 22.83 -3.94 8.73
N CYS A 159 22.50 -3.63 9.99
CA CYS A 159 23.04 -2.48 10.70
C CYS A 159 23.97 -2.91 11.83
N ARG A 160 24.83 -2.00 12.25
CA ARG A 160 25.74 -2.18 13.39
C ARG A 160 25.31 -1.19 14.48
N ILE A 161 24.83 -1.68 15.62
CA ILE A 161 24.38 -0.85 16.75
C ILE A 161 25.40 -1.03 17.88
N LEU A 162 26.25 -0.03 18.07
CA LEU A 162 27.47 -0.16 18.86
C LEU A 162 27.45 0.75 20.09
N GLY A 163 27.76 0.21 21.27
CA GLY A 163 27.79 0.98 22.50
C GLY A 163 28.40 0.22 23.67
N ASN A 164 28.17 0.72 24.88
CA ASN A 164 28.53 0.03 26.13
C ASN A 164 27.25 -0.29 26.92
N GLN A 165 26.96 0.46 27.98
CA GLN A 165 25.76 0.25 28.76
C GLN A 165 24.58 0.94 28.08
N ASP A 166 23.43 0.26 28.04
CA ASP A 166 22.17 0.75 27.45
C ASP A 166 22.25 1.05 25.94
N THR A 167 23.00 0.27 25.15
CA THR A 167 23.22 0.51 23.70
C THR A 167 21.94 0.68 22.89
N LEU A 168 20.96 -0.23 23.04
CA LEU A 168 19.72 -0.26 22.28
C LEU A 168 18.51 -0.15 23.21
N TYR A 169 17.82 0.99 23.13
CA TYR A 169 16.59 1.24 23.85
C TYR A 169 15.38 1.05 22.95
N THR A 170 14.49 0.11 23.28
CA THR A 170 13.23 -0.10 22.55
C THR A 170 12.04 0.13 23.48
N SER A 171 11.36 1.26 23.29
CA SER A 171 10.43 1.81 24.26
C SER A 171 8.99 1.83 23.76
N LYS A 172 8.05 2.02 24.69
CA LYS A 172 6.60 1.94 24.46
C LYS A 172 6.18 0.54 23.98
N ASP A 173 4.89 0.29 23.81
CA ASP A 173 4.38 -0.94 23.19
C ASP A 173 4.55 -0.93 21.65
N GLY A 174 5.70 -0.47 21.16
CA GLY A 174 6.04 -0.45 19.75
C GLY A 174 6.55 -1.81 19.27
N ARG A 175 6.30 -2.16 18.01
CA ARG A 175 6.83 -3.38 17.38
C ARG A 175 8.09 -3.08 16.58
N ASN A 176 9.15 -3.86 16.84
CA ASN A 176 10.46 -3.68 16.22
C ASN A 176 10.97 -4.99 15.61
N TYR A 177 11.66 -4.91 14.48
CA TYR A 177 12.25 -6.05 13.81
C TYR A 177 13.69 -5.75 13.39
N TYR A 178 14.64 -6.49 13.95
CA TYR A 178 16.07 -6.41 13.67
C TYR A 178 16.51 -7.67 12.93
N LYS A 179 17.15 -7.51 11.77
CA LYS A 179 17.59 -8.65 10.97
C LYS A 179 19.02 -8.45 10.47
N ASP A 180 19.81 -9.51 10.58
CA ASP A 180 21.20 -9.55 10.10
C ASP A 180 22.07 -8.43 10.70
N CYS A 181 21.78 -8.01 11.94
CA CYS A 181 22.46 -6.89 12.61
C CYS A 181 23.60 -7.36 13.53
N LEU A 182 24.59 -6.50 13.75
CA LEU A 182 25.54 -6.61 14.85
C LEU A 182 25.11 -5.66 15.97
N ILE A 183 24.97 -6.17 17.20
CA ILE A 183 24.66 -5.36 18.38
C ILE A 183 25.73 -5.62 19.45
N THR A 184 26.37 -4.57 19.95
CA THR A 184 27.44 -4.70 20.95
C THR A 184 27.16 -3.89 22.21
N GLY A 185 27.60 -4.39 23.37
CA GLY A 185 27.48 -3.65 24.61
C GLY A 185 27.99 -4.37 25.84
N THR A 186 27.80 -3.74 26.99
CA THR A 186 28.23 -4.22 28.31
C THR A 186 27.02 -4.60 29.15
N THR A 187 26.42 -3.65 29.84
CA THR A 187 25.32 -3.83 30.79
C THR A 187 24.01 -3.44 30.14
N ASP A 188 23.00 -4.30 30.25
CA ASP A 188 21.62 -4.04 29.84
C ASP A 188 21.51 -3.48 28.41
N PHE A 189 22.40 -3.93 27.51
CA PHE A 189 22.62 -3.22 26.26
C PHE A 189 21.50 -3.41 25.23
N ILE A 190 20.53 -4.28 25.51
CA ILE A 190 19.22 -4.34 24.83
C ILE A 190 18.13 -4.25 25.91
N PHE A 191 17.44 -3.12 26.00
CA PHE A 191 16.51 -2.85 27.10
C PHE A 191 15.28 -2.04 26.69
N GLY A 192 14.25 -2.11 27.53
CA GLY A 192 12.97 -1.41 27.31
C GLY A 192 11.75 -2.31 27.27
N GLU A 193 10.63 -1.76 26.79
CA GLU A 193 9.27 -2.33 26.94
C GLU A 193 8.79 -3.04 25.68
N ALA A 194 9.29 -2.64 24.51
CA ALA A 194 8.77 -3.01 23.20
C ALA A 194 8.69 -4.51 22.94
N THR A 195 7.80 -4.88 22.01
CA THR A 195 7.84 -6.20 21.38
C THR A 195 8.86 -6.16 20.24
N ALA A 196 9.97 -6.89 20.38
CA ALA A 196 11.06 -6.87 19.41
C ALA A 196 11.53 -8.26 19.00
N VAL A 197 11.66 -8.47 17.69
CA VAL A 197 12.25 -9.68 17.12
C VAL A 197 13.64 -9.38 16.60
N PHE A 198 14.61 -10.19 17.02
CA PHE A 198 15.97 -10.19 16.52
C PHE A 198 16.18 -11.48 15.74
N GLN A 199 16.45 -11.39 14.44
CA GLN A 199 16.63 -12.56 13.58
C GLN A 199 18.01 -12.55 12.93
N ASN A 200 18.74 -13.66 13.01
CA ASN A 200 20.08 -13.81 12.42
C ASN A 200 21.07 -12.71 12.88
N CYS A 201 20.88 -12.16 14.07
CA CYS A 201 21.73 -11.09 14.59
C CYS A 201 22.95 -11.68 15.31
N THR A 202 24.08 -10.98 15.26
CA THR A 202 25.23 -11.23 16.14
C THR A 202 25.14 -10.28 17.32
N ILE A 203 25.11 -10.85 18.52
CA ILE A 203 25.01 -10.12 19.78
C ILE A 203 26.35 -10.30 20.50
N GLN A 204 27.13 -9.23 20.64
CA GLN A 204 28.50 -9.30 21.18
C GLN A 204 28.61 -8.60 22.52
N SER A 205 28.91 -9.39 23.55
CA SER A 205 29.14 -8.89 24.91
C SER A 205 30.58 -8.39 25.06
N LEU A 206 30.75 -7.20 25.61
CA LEU A 206 32.07 -6.56 25.76
C LEU A 206 32.68 -6.72 27.16
N THR A 207 31.86 -7.01 28.18
CA THR A 207 32.29 -7.29 29.56
C THR A 207 31.37 -8.32 30.23
N ASN A 208 31.77 -8.81 31.40
CA ASN A 208 30.92 -9.61 32.27
C ASN A 208 29.71 -8.80 32.77
N SER A 209 28.54 -8.99 32.18
CA SER A 209 27.31 -8.31 32.58
C SER A 209 26.06 -8.98 31.98
N TYR A 210 25.11 -8.21 31.44
CA TYR A 210 23.78 -8.67 31.04
C TYR A 210 23.46 -8.24 29.61
N ILE A 211 22.98 -9.17 28.78
CA ILE A 211 22.57 -8.86 27.40
C ILE A 211 21.27 -8.06 27.39
N THR A 212 20.23 -8.57 28.07
CA THR A 212 18.89 -7.97 28.03
C THR A 212 18.42 -7.45 29.39
N ALA A 213 17.68 -6.34 29.36
CA ALA A 213 16.92 -5.82 30.49
C ALA A 213 15.50 -5.41 30.07
N ALA A 214 14.65 -6.41 29.83
CA ALA A 214 13.27 -6.20 29.39
C ALA A 214 12.39 -5.62 30.52
N SER A 215 11.42 -4.82 30.12
CA SER A 215 10.39 -4.18 30.97
C SER A 215 8.98 -4.34 30.42
N THR A 216 8.78 -5.37 29.60
CA THR A 216 7.50 -5.77 29.02
C THR A 216 6.40 -5.81 30.07
N THR A 217 5.22 -5.29 29.74
CA THR A 217 4.06 -5.22 30.63
C THR A 217 3.33 -6.56 30.72
N ARG A 218 2.30 -6.62 31.58
CA ARG A 218 1.47 -7.82 31.73
C ARG A 218 0.64 -8.08 30.47
N GLU A 219 0.20 -7.02 29.81
CA GLU A 219 -0.74 -7.02 28.68
C GLU A 219 -0.09 -7.50 27.39
N GLN A 220 1.21 -7.26 27.24
CA GLN A 220 1.97 -7.68 26.06
C GLN A 220 2.15 -9.20 26.03
N ALA A 221 1.70 -9.85 24.95
CA ALA A 221 1.84 -11.31 24.80
C ALA A 221 3.30 -11.75 24.62
N TYR A 222 4.12 -10.89 24.01
CA TYR A 222 5.54 -11.14 23.71
C TYR A 222 6.39 -9.95 24.16
N GLY A 223 7.69 -10.17 24.32
CA GLY A 223 8.67 -9.10 24.58
C GLY A 223 9.81 -9.22 23.58
N TYR A 224 11.01 -9.52 24.07
CA TYR A 224 12.16 -9.78 23.19
C TYR A 224 12.20 -11.24 22.75
N VAL A 225 12.35 -11.47 21.46
CA VAL A 225 12.49 -12.80 20.87
C VAL A 225 13.68 -12.82 19.93
N PHE A 226 14.62 -13.73 20.18
CA PHE A 226 15.81 -13.93 19.37
C PHE A 226 15.68 -15.23 18.59
N PHE A 227 15.72 -15.15 17.25
CA PHE A 227 15.72 -16.30 16.35
C PHE A 227 17.06 -16.42 15.65
N ASN A 228 17.64 -17.62 15.64
CA ASN A 228 18.84 -17.93 14.85
C ASN A 228 19.99 -16.94 15.07
N CYS A 229 20.06 -16.35 16.27
CA CYS A 229 21.09 -15.37 16.61
C CYS A 229 22.37 -16.07 17.05
N LYS A 230 23.46 -15.31 17.11
CA LYS A 230 24.73 -15.76 17.65
C LYS A 230 25.16 -14.87 18.81
N LEU A 231 25.33 -15.44 20.00
CA LEU A 231 25.89 -14.74 21.16
C LEU A 231 27.40 -14.94 21.20
N THR A 232 28.14 -13.85 21.11
CA THR A 232 29.61 -13.80 21.08
C THR A 232 30.13 -12.86 22.17
N ALA A 233 31.43 -12.88 22.40
CA ALA A 233 32.07 -12.09 23.44
C ALA A 233 33.42 -11.54 23.00
N SER A 234 33.80 -10.39 23.56
CA SER A 234 35.19 -9.93 23.61
C SER A 234 36.02 -10.80 24.55
N ALA A 235 37.35 -10.62 24.56
CA ALA A 235 38.23 -11.33 25.49
C ALA A 235 37.93 -11.03 26.98
N GLU A 236 37.35 -9.87 27.29
CA GLU A 236 37.02 -9.46 28.67
C GLU A 236 35.70 -10.09 29.16
N ALA A 237 34.83 -10.53 28.26
CA ALA A 237 33.52 -11.10 28.58
C ALA A 237 33.59 -12.63 28.68
N THR A 238 33.65 -13.13 29.90
CA THR A 238 33.74 -14.57 30.24
C THR A 238 32.58 -15.06 31.11
N LYS A 239 31.80 -14.15 31.72
CA LYS A 239 30.68 -14.43 32.62
C LYS A 239 29.54 -13.46 32.35
N VAL A 240 28.69 -13.80 31.40
CA VAL A 240 27.57 -12.97 30.95
C VAL A 240 26.25 -13.70 31.16
N TYR A 241 25.24 -12.96 31.57
CA TYR A 241 23.86 -13.41 31.67
C TYR A 241 23.07 -13.05 30.41
N LEU A 242 22.16 -13.93 30.00
CA LEU A 242 21.19 -13.70 28.94
C LEU A 242 20.30 -12.48 29.22
N GLY A 243 20.00 -12.22 30.49
CA GLY A 243 19.27 -11.02 30.89
C GLY A 243 18.86 -10.99 32.36
N ARG A 244 18.19 -9.89 32.70
CA ARG A 244 17.59 -9.64 34.02
C ARG A 244 16.34 -8.76 33.92
N PRO A 245 15.30 -9.00 34.73
CA PRO A 245 14.02 -8.30 34.60
C PRO A 245 14.11 -6.88 35.15
N TRP A 246 14.06 -5.87 34.27
CA TRP A 246 14.03 -4.47 34.69
C TRP A 246 12.70 -4.12 35.38
N ARG A 247 11.59 -4.76 34.95
CA ARG A 247 10.26 -4.66 35.55
C ARG A 247 9.61 -6.05 35.72
N PRO A 248 8.57 -6.18 36.57
CA PRO A 248 7.71 -7.37 36.58
C PRO A 248 7.14 -7.67 35.18
N PHE A 249 6.81 -8.93 34.91
CA PHE A 249 6.27 -9.41 33.62
C PHE A 249 7.20 -9.27 32.39
N ALA A 250 8.46 -8.89 32.60
CA ALA A 250 9.47 -8.86 31.56
C ALA A 250 9.52 -10.19 30.77
N LYS A 251 9.62 -10.10 29.44
CA LYS A 251 9.64 -11.29 28.58
C LYS A 251 10.87 -11.28 27.68
N THR A 252 11.62 -12.38 27.68
CA THR A 252 12.78 -12.57 26.80
C THR A 252 12.92 -14.03 26.45
N VAL A 253 13.03 -14.32 25.15
CA VAL A 253 13.07 -15.69 24.64
C VAL A 253 14.18 -15.86 23.62
N PHE A 254 15.04 -16.86 23.82
CA PHE A 254 16.07 -17.26 22.86
C PHE A 254 15.68 -18.56 22.17
N ILE A 255 15.64 -18.56 20.84
CA ILE A 255 15.18 -19.66 20.01
C ILE A 255 16.24 -19.93 18.94
N ASP A 256 16.65 -21.19 18.81
CA ASP A 256 17.60 -21.65 17.79
C ASP A 256 18.90 -20.81 17.79
N THR A 257 19.32 -20.32 18.96
CA THR A 257 20.44 -19.38 19.11
C THR A 257 21.74 -20.12 19.42
N GLU A 258 22.84 -19.75 18.75
CA GLU A 258 24.18 -20.24 19.08
C GLU A 258 24.75 -19.42 20.24
N MET A 259 25.04 -20.06 21.38
CA MET A 259 25.52 -19.41 22.60
C MET A 259 27.00 -19.74 22.86
N GLY A 260 27.85 -18.71 22.85
CA GLY A 260 29.26 -18.83 23.22
C GLY A 260 29.49 -19.19 24.69
N GLY A 261 30.70 -19.67 25.01
CA GLY A 261 31.03 -20.23 26.34
C GLY A 261 31.15 -19.21 27.47
N HIS A 262 30.94 -17.93 27.17
CA HIS A 262 30.90 -16.84 28.14
C HIS A 262 29.55 -16.74 28.86
N ILE A 263 28.50 -17.40 28.35
CA ILE A 263 27.19 -17.43 29.01
C ILE A 263 27.27 -18.30 30.27
N VAL A 264 26.91 -17.73 31.41
CA VAL A 264 26.96 -18.44 32.70
C VAL A 264 25.90 -19.54 32.80
N LYS A 265 26.16 -20.56 33.60
CA LYS A 265 25.27 -21.73 33.75
C LYS A 265 23.86 -21.33 34.22
N GLU A 266 23.77 -20.34 35.10
CA GLU A 266 22.52 -19.80 35.64
C GLU A 266 21.63 -19.21 34.54
N GLY A 267 22.24 -18.73 33.45
CA GLY A 267 21.59 -18.09 32.31
C GLY A 267 21.06 -16.70 32.63
N TRP A 268 20.28 -16.56 33.69
CA TRP A 268 19.51 -15.35 34.00
C TRP A 268 19.76 -14.85 35.42
N ASP A 269 19.66 -13.54 35.61
CA ASP A 269 19.82 -12.90 36.91
C ASP A 269 18.46 -12.34 37.40
N PRO A 270 18.08 -12.55 38.66
CA PRO A 270 16.76 -12.17 39.19
C PRO A 270 16.59 -10.66 39.47
N TRP A 271 17.63 -9.84 39.33
CA TRP A 271 17.64 -8.42 39.73
C TRP A 271 17.33 -8.26 41.23
N LYS A 272 18.18 -8.83 42.09
CA LYS A 272 18.03 -8.67 43.55
C LYS A 272 18.33 -7.24 44.01
N GLY A 273 17.64 -6.79 45.06
CA GLY A 273 17.88 -5.48 45.70
C GLY A 273 17.00 -4.34 45.22
N ASP A 274 16.03 -4.61 44.34
CA ASP A 274 14.99 -3.65 43.96
C ASP A 274 13.86 -3.64 45.01
N ASN A 275 13.86 -2.64 45.88
CA ASN A 275 12.86 -2.51 46.95
C ASN A 275 11.43 -2.29 46.42
N MET A 276 11.28 -1.74 45.20
CA MET A 276 9.98 -1.50 44.61
C MET A 276 9.40 -2.78 43.99
N PHE A 277 10.27 -3.63 43.43
CA PHE A 277 9.89 -4.90 42.81
C PHE A 277 10.83 -6.04 43.24
N PRO A 278 10.70 -6.55 44.48
CA PRO A 278 11.67 -7.49 45.06
C PRO A 278 11.63 -8.90 44.45
N ASP A 279 10.51 -9.29 43.83
CA ASP A 279 10.22 -10.67 43.39
C ASP A 279 9.91 -10.76 41.87
N LYS A 280 10.65 -10.01 41.04
CA LYS A 280 10.36 -9.94 39.58
C LYS A 280 10.43 -11.31 38.91
N GLU A 281 11.28 -12.20 39.39
CA GLU A 281 11.43 -13.56 38.90
C GLU A 281 10.16 -14.41 39.01
N LYS A 282 9.21 -14.05 39.89
CA LYS A 282 7.93 -14.75 40.01
C LYS A 282 6.95 -14.45 38.87
N THR A 283 7.20 -13.39 38.10
CA THR A 283 6.28 -12.89 37.06
C THR A 283 6.90 -12.82 35.67
N THR A 284 8.22 -12.88 35.59
CA THR A 284 8.98 -12.82 34.33
C THR A 284 8.75 -14.08 33.49
N LEU A 285 8.80 -13.95 32.16
CA LEU A 285 8.86 -15.08 31.23
C LEU A 285 10.21 -15.05 30.51
N TYR A 286 11.20 -15.73 31.08
CA TYR A 286 12.50 -15.91 30.46
C TYR A 286 12.64 -17.35 30.00
N ALA A 287 12.85 -17.53 28.69
CA ALA A 287 12.77 -18.84 28.10
C ALA A 287 13.80 -19.12 27.00
N GLU A 288 14.08 -20.40 26.80
CA GLU A 288 15.00 -20.91 25.79
C GLU A 288 14.36 -22.08 25.02
N TYR A 289 14.64 -22.18 23.72
CA TYR A 289 14.28 -23.34 22.88
C TYR A 289 15.40 -23.66 21.89
N ASN A 290 15.83 -24.93 21.84
CA ASN A 290 16.73 -25.48 20.83
C ASN A 290 18.00 -24.64 20.53
N SER A 291 18.55 -23.97 21.55
CA SER A 291 19.81 -23.24 21.42
C SER A 291 21.00 -24.20 21.44
N THR A 292 22.10 -23.81 20.81
CA THR A 292 23.29 -24.66 20.61
C THR A 292 24.56 -23.96 21.06
N GLY A 293 25.69 -24.68 21.12
CA GLY A 293 26.98 -24.12 21.52
C GLY A 293 27.30 -24.27 23.02
N PRO A 294 28.53 -23.92 23.43
CA PRO A 294 29.04 -24.19 24.78
C PRO A 294 28.28 -23.49 25.91
N GLY A 295 27.59 -22.37 25.64
CA GLY A 295 26.76 -21.65 26.61
C GLY A 295 25.30 -22.12 26.71
N ALA A 296 24.87 -23.02 25.82
CA ALA A 296 23.46 -23.38 25.68
C ALA A 296 22.98 -24.52 26.61
N ASN A 297 23.86 -25.08 27.44
CA ASN A 297 23.45 -26.13 28.37
C ASN A 297 22.48 -25.57 29.43
N THR A 298 21.23 -26.03 29.37
CA THR A 298 20.15 -25.55 30.26
C THR A 298 20.11 -26.26 31.63
N GLY A 299 20.90 -27.32 31.85
CA GLY A 299 20.85 -28.12 33.08
C GLY A 299 21.22 -27.36 34.37
N GLY A 300 21.88 -26.19 34.25
CA GLY A 300 22.25 -25.32 35.38
C GLY A 300 21.44 -24.03 35.48
N ARG A 301 20.39 -23.86 34.68
CA ARG A 301 19.61 -22.61 34.65
C ARG A 301 18.86 -22.40 35.97
N VAL A 302 18.63 -21.13 36.29
CA VAL A 302 17.78 -20.74 37.41
C VAL A 302 16.39 -21.39 37.31
N ALA A 303 15.85 -21.86 38.43
CA ALA A 303 14.62 -22.68 38.46
C ALA A 303 13.36 -21.95 37.98
N TRP A 304 13.37 -20.62 37.94
CA TRP A 304 12.25 -19.79 37.46
C TRP A 304 12.31 -19.51 35.95
N SER A 305 13.40 -19.88 35.27
CA SER A 305 13.46 -19.83 33.81
C SER A 305 12.73 -21.02 33.19
N LYS A 306 12.35 -20.90 31.92
CA LYS A 306 11.54 -21.89 31.22
C LYS A 306 12.27 -22.46 30.00
N HIS A 307 12.24 -23.77 29.86
CA HIS A 307 12.49 -24.40 28.56
C HIS A 307 11.16 -24.53 27.83
N LEU A 308 11.03 -23.93 26.65
CA LEU A 308 9.79 -24.04 25.89
C LEU A 308 9.58 -25.47 25.41
N THR A 309 8.33 -25.92 25.35
CA THR A 309 7.99 -27.15 24.63
C THR A 309 7.89 -26.90 23.12
N ALA A 310 7.90 -27.96 22.31
CA ALA A 310 7.69 -27.84 20.87
C ALA A 310 6.35 -27.14 20.52
N GLN A 311 5.28 -27.47 21.26
CA GLN A 311 3.96 -26.86 21.07
C GLN A 311 3.95 -25.37 21.47
N GLU A 312 4.69 -24.99 22.51
CA GLU A 312 4.81 -23.58 22.88
C GLU A 312 5.62 -22.81 21.85
N ARG A 313 6.69 -23.43 21.33
CA ARG A 313 7.51 -22.87 20.27
C ARG A 313 6.71 -22.57 19.01
N GLU A 314 5.74 -23.40 18.63
CA GLU A 314 4.86 -23.17 17.46
C GLU A 314 4.15 -21.81 17.50
N LYS A 315 3.90 -21.25 18.69
CA LYS A 315 3.27 -19.93 18.85
C LYS A 315 4.20 -18.77 18.47
N TYR A 316 5.52 -18.97 18.53
CA TYR A 316 6.52 -17.94 18.26
C TYR A 316 6.79 -17.80 16.75
N THR A 317 5.80 -17.38 15.96
CA THR A 317 6.03 -16.95 14.57
C THR A 317 6.23 -15.43 14.53
N ILE A 318 6.93 -14.91 13.51
CA ILE A 318 7.11 -13.45 13.33
C ILE A 318 5.74 -12.76 13.30
N GLU A 319 4.78 -13.33 12.56
CA GLU A 319 3.42 -12.83 12.46
C GLU A 319 2.71 -12.78 13.82
N ASN A 320 2.80 -13.83 14.63
CA ASN A 320 2.16 -13.85 15.95
C ASN A 320 2.81 -12.86 16.92
N ILE A 321 4.16 -12.82 16.95
CA ILE A 321 4.91 -11.94 17.84
C ILE A 321 4.60 -10.49 17.52
N LEU A 322 4.59 -10.14 16.24
CA LEU A 322 4.38 -8.78 15.76
C LEU A 322 2.90 -8.48 15.48
N SER A 323 1.97 -9.27 16.03
CA SER A 323 0.52 -9.01 15.95
C SER A 323 0.03 -8.75 14.51
N GLY A 324 0.36 -9.64 13.58
CA GLY A 324 -0.02 -9.59 12.16
C GLY A 324 0.85 -8.69 11.28
N TRP A 325 1.79 -7.92 11.85
CA TRP A 325 2.76 -7.17 11.05
C TRP A 325 3.83 -8.10 10.48
N ILE A 326 4.07 -7.99 9.16
CA ILE A 326 5.08 -8.77 8.44
C ILE A 326 6.19 -7.81 7.95
N PRO A 327 7.35 -7.77 8.63
CA PRO A 327 8.48 -6.93 8.24
C PRO A 327 8.98 -7.21 6.81
N GLY A 328 9.42 -6.17 6.10
CA GLY A 328 9.99 -6.25 4.75
C GLY A 328 8.97 -6.32 3.61
N LYS A 329 7.66 -6.33 3.93
CA LYS A 329 6.60 -6.23 2.93
C LYS A 329 6.46 -4.76 2.50
N LYS A 330 6.72 -4.45 1.23
CA LYS A 330 6.51 -3.09 0.70
C LYS A 330 5.07 -2.67 0.94
N LEU A 331 4.88 -1.59 1.71
CA LEU A 331 3.56 -1.06 2.08
C LEU A 331 2.70 -0.73 0.84
N ARG A 332 3.30 -0.48 -0.32
CA ARG A 332 2.59 -0.22 -1.59
C ARG A 332 3.28 -0.91 -2.76
N LEU A 333 2.56 -1.74 -3.51
CA LEU A 333 2.99 -2.23 -4.82
C LEU A 333 3.11 -1.04 -5.77
N GLN A 334 4.25 -0.94 -6.43
CA GLN A 334 4.50 0.10 -7.42
C GLN A 334 4.16 -0.41 -8.82
N PRO A 335 3.60 0.44 -9.71
CA PRO A 335 3.47 0.11 -11.13
C PRO A 335 4.81 -0.34 -11.72
N SER A 336 4.81 -1.41 -12.52
CA SER A 336 6.03 -1.97 -13.11
C SER A 336 6.65 -1.10 -14.21
N GLY A 337 5.88 -0.18 -14.79
CA GLY A 337 6.22 0.54 -16.02
C GLY A 337 6.21 -0.32 -17.28
N ILE A 338 5.85 -1.61 -17.18
CA ILE A 338 5.90 -2.58 -18.29
C ILE A 338 4.48 -3.00 -18.64
N SER A 339 4.08 -2.77 -19.90
CA SER A 339 2.75 -3.14 -20.41
C SER A 339 2.51 -4.65 -20.29
N ASP A 340 1.32 -5.01 -19.82
CA ASP A 340 0.85 -6.39 -19.82
C ASP A 340 -0.05 -6.64 -21.03
N THR A 341 0.37 -7.55 -21.89
CA THR A 341 -0.36 -7.96 -23.11
C THR A 341 -0.92 -9.38 -23.00
N SER A 342 -1.02 -9.94 -21.79
CA SER A 342 -1.46 -11.32 -21.57
C SER A 342 -2.93 -11.54 -21.93
N PHE A 343 -3.79 -10.55 -21.72
CA PHE A 343 -5.19 -10.63 -22.11
C PHE A 343 -5.39 -10.30 -23.60
N SER A 344 -5.96 -11.23 -24.35
CA SER A 344 -6.37 -11.04 -25.75
C SER A 344 -7.57 -11.92 -26.09
N VAL A 345 -8.43 -11.45 -27.02
CA VAL A 345 -9.61 -12.20 -27.48
C VAL A 345 -9.24 -13.59 -28.02
N ASN A 346 -8.17 -13.68 -28.82
CA ASN A 346 -7.68 -14.96 -29.36
C ASN A 346 -7.12 -15.88 -28.26
N GLY A 347 -6.46 -15.32 -27.25
CA GLY A 347 -5.99 -16.08 -26.09
C GLY A 347 -7.16 -16.69 -25.31
N SER A 348 -8.19 -15.88 -25.05
CA SER A 348 -9.43 -16.34 -24.43
C SER A 348 -10.13 -17.40 -25.27
N TYR A 349 -10.25 -17.22 -26.59
CA TYR A 349 -10.86 -18.23 -27.46
C TYR A 349 -10.17 -19.60 -27.35
N ARG A 350 -8.84 -19.62 -27.40
CA ARG A 350 -8.06 -20.86 -27.25
C ARG A 350 -8.27 -21.53 -25.89
N HIS A 351 -8.55 -20.75 -24.85
CA HIS A 351 -8.85 -21.27 -23.53
C HIS A 351 -10.28 -21.83 -23.46
N GLU A 352 -11.27 -21.03 -23.88
CA GLU A 352 -12.69 -21.35 -23.70
C GLU A 352 -13.19 -22.47 -24.62
N ILE A 353 -12.57 -22.70 -25.78
CA ILE A 353 -13.02 -23.74 -26.73
C ILE A 353 -12.94 -25.16 -26.13
N ALA A 354 -12.10 -25.38 -25.12
CA ALA A 354 -12.00 -26.66 -24.44
C ALA A 354 -13.26 -27.01 -23.65
N ALA A 355 -13.86 -26.01 -22.97
CA ALA A 355 -15.09 -26.18 -22.20
C ALA A 355 -16.35 -25.94 -23.05
N HIS A 356 -16.23 -25.13 -24.11
CA HIS A 356 -17.33 -24.74 -24.98
C HIS A 356 -16.98 -25.00 -26.46
N PRO A 357 -17.04 -26.26 -26.94
CA PRO A 357 -16.50 -26.65 -28.24
C PRO A 357 -17.20 -26.02 -29.46
N ASN A 358 -18.40 -25.46 -29.26
CA ASN A 358 -19.19 -24.85 -30.33
C ASN A 358 -19.00 -23.34 -30.45
N ILE A 359 -18.16 -22.71 -29.61
CA ILE A 359 -17.98 -21.26 -29.65
C ILE A 359 -17.25 -20.83 -30.91
N ARG A 360 -17.56 -19.62 -31.37
CA ARG A 360 -16.85 -18.96 -32.47
C ARG A 360 -16.56 -17.53 -32.07
N ILE A 361 -15.42 -17.00 -32.52
CA ILE A 361 -15.16 -15.55 -32.40
C ILE A 361 -16.23 -14.82 -33.18
N ALA A 362 -16.88 -13.85 -32.52
CA ALA A 362 -17.96 -13.08 -33.11
C ALA A 362 -17.51 -12.36 -34.40
N ASP A 363 -18.40 -12.31 -35.38
CA ASP A 363 -18.12 -11.74 -36.70
C ASP A 363 -17.69 -10.27 -36.61
N SER A 364 -16.43 -10.03 -36.92
CA SER A 364 -15.80 -8.72 -36.88
C SER A 364 -15.90 -7.96 -38.21
N THR A 365 -16.61 -8.46 -39.22
CA THR A 365 -16.74 -7.79 -40.51
C THR A 365 -17.26 -6.35 -40.35
N MET A 366 -16.60 -5.39 -41.00
CA MET A 366 -16.99 -3.97 -40.94
C MET A 366 -18.28 -3.76 -41.74
N PRO A 367 -19.38 -3.28 -41.12
CA PRO A 367 -20.60 -2.97 -41.86
C PRO A 367 -20.38 -1.78 -42.81
N ALA A 368 -20.88 -1.87 -44.04
CA ALA A 368 -20.78 -0.78 -45.04
C ALA A 368 -21.44 0.53 -44.58
N SER A 369 -22.34 0.47 -43.60
CA SER A 369 -23.02 1.62 -42.99
C SER A 369 -22.20 2.37 -41.94
N VAL A 370 -20.98 1.91 -41.62
CA VAL A 370 -20.16 2.41 -40.51
C VAL A 370 -18.85 3.01 -41.01
N GLN A 371 -18.51 4.19 -40.50
CA GLN A 371 -17.19 4.83 -40.61
C GLN A 371 -16.39 4.64 -39.33
N VAL A 372 -15.08 4.48 -39.45
CA VAL A 372 -14.16 4.40 -38.31
C VAL A 372 -13.05 5.45 -38.42
N MET A 373 -12.76 6.13 -37.32
CA MET A 373 -11.59 6.99 -37.14
C MET A 373 -10.77 6.42 -35.98
N ARG A 374 -9.47 6.24 -36.17
CA ARG A 374 -8.61 5.50 -35.23
C ARG A 374 -7.52 6.38 -34.62
N ASN A 375 -7.02 5.94 -33.47
CA ASN A 375 -5.82 6.47 -32.82
C ASN A 375 -5.93 7.97 -32.48
N ILE A 376 -7.12 8.43 -32.12
CA ILE A 376 -7.36 9.82 -31.75
C ILE A 376 -6.89 10.00 -30.30
N ALA A 377 -5.92 10.87 -30.08
CA ALA A 377 -5.47 11.19 -28.73
C ALA A 377 -6.54 12.05 -28.04
N TYR A 378 -7.01 11.61 -26.87
CA TYR A 378 -8.00 12.35 -26.08
C TYR A 378 -7.44 12.91 -24.78
N ARG A 379 -6.33 12.33 -24.29
CA ARG A 379 -5.64 12.76 -23.07
C ARG A 379 -4.16 12.42 -23.11
N THR A 380 -3.36 13.26 -22.45
CA THR A 380 -1.99 12.90 -22.04
C THR A 380 -1.98 12.68 -20.53
N THR A 381 -1.50 11.52 -20.08
CA THR A 381 -1.39 11.20 -18.66
C THR A 381 -0.29 12.05 -18.01
N PRO A 382 -0.27 12.17 -16.67
CA PRO A 382 0.84 12.85 -15.97
C PRO A 382 2.22 12.28 -16.33
N GLY A 383 2.32 10.98 -16.63
CA GLY A 383 3.54 10.32 -17.10
C GLY A 383 3.86 10.52 -18.59
N GLY A 384 3.19 11.44 -19.29
CA GLY A 384 3.46 11.77 -20.70
C GLY A 384 2.88 10.80 -21.73
N LYS A 385 2.21 9.72 -21.31
CA LYS A 385 1.59 8.75 -22.24
C LYS A 385 0.33 9.36 -22.88
N LYS A 386 0.21 9.28 -24.20
CA LYS A 386 -1.04 9.62 -24.90
C LYS A 386 -2.02 8.45 -24.79
N LEU A 387 -3.20 8.71 -24.25
CA LEU A 387 -4.33 7.78 -24.27
C LEU A 387 -5.14 8.03 -25.53
N LEU A 388 -5.47 6.95 -26.23
CA LEU A 388 -6.09 6.97 -27.53
C LEU A 388 -7.53 6.45 -27.45
N LEU A 389 -8.34 6.90 -28.40
CA LEU A 389 -9.67 6.35 -28.67
C LEU A 389 -9.88 6.13 -30.17
N ASP A 390 -10.84 5.27 -30.48
CA ASP A 390 -11.35 5.06 -31.83
C ASP A 390 -12.85 5.38 -31.86
N VAL A 391 -13.31 6.06 -32.91
CA VAL A 391 -14.72 6.46 -33.09
C VAL A 391 -15.33 5.68 -34.24
N TYR A 392 -16.40 4.93 -33.95
CA TYR A 392 -17.24 4.21 -34.91
C TYR A 392 -18.59 4.91 -35.01
N LYS A 393 -18.97 5.35 -36.22
CA LYS A 393 -20.23 6.10 -36.40
C LYS A 393 -20.99 5.68 -37.66
N PRO A 394 -22.33 5.85 -37.70
CA PRO A 394 -23.11 5.62 -38.91
C PRO A 394 -22.76 6.65 -40.00
N ASN A 395 -22.87 6.26 -41.28
CA ASN A 395 -22.65 7.16 -42.43
C ASN A 395 -23.64 8.34 -42.51
N LYS A 396 -24.83 8.19 -41.90
CA LYS A 396 -25.89 9.21 -41.97
C LYS A 396 -25.53 10.42 -41.10
N LYS A 397 -25.51 11.62 -41.70
CA LYS A 397 -25.31 12.89 -40.99
C LYS A 397 -26.53 13.22 -40.12
N ALA A 398 -26.49 12.84 -38.85
CA ALA A 398 -27.44 13.24 -37.81
C ALA A 398 -26.79 13.09 -36.44
N PHE A 399 -27.25 13.86 -35.45
CA PHE A 399 -26.84 13.66 -34.06
C PHE A 399 -27.42 12.33 -33.52
N LYS A 400 -26.55 11.48 -32.99
CA LYS A 400 -26.87 10.13 -32.50
C LYS A 400 -26.42 9.97 -31.04
N PRO A 401 -27.10 9.11 -30.26
CA PRO A 401 -26.60 8.74 -28.94
C PRO A 401 -25.19 8.15 -29.02
N ALA A 402 -24.35 8.46 -28.03
CA ALA A 402 -22.99 7.95 -27.95
C ALA A 402 -22.85 6.85 -26.88
N ILE A 403 -21.88 5.97 -27.07
CA ILE A 403 -21.50 4.92 -26.12
C ILE A 403 -19.98 4.96 -25.94
N LEU A 404 -19.50 5.34 -24.76
CA LEU A 404 -18.10 5.13 -24.39
C LEU A 404 -17.93 3.66 -23.98
N MET A 405 -16.96 2.97 -24.59
CA MET A 405 -16.75 1.53 -24.43
C MET A 405 -15.40 1.25 -23.76
N VAL A 406 -15.46 0.69 -22.55
CA VAL A 406 -14.32 0.43 -21.68
C VAL A 406 -13.91 -1.04 -21.75
N HIS A 407 -12.64 -1.32 -22.02
CA HIS A 407 -12.15 -2.69 -22.15
C HIS A 407 -11.87 -3.35 -20.79
N GLY A 408 -11.99 -4.67 -20.75
CA GLY A 408 -11.59 -5.50 -19.60
C GLY A 408 -10.07 -5.77 -19.57
N GLY A 409 -9.65 -6.72 -18.73
CA GLY A 409 -8.24 -7.07 -18.54
C GLY A 409 -7.70 -6.82 -17.13
N GLY A 410 -8.59 -6.84 -16.12
CA GLY A 410 -8.21 -6.72 -14.70
C GLY A 410 -7.50 -5.42 -14.36
N TRP A 411 -7.89 -4.30 -14.99
CA TRP A 411 -7.24 -2.98 -14.89
C TRP A 411 -5.75 -2.96 -15.27
N ARG A 412 -5.18 -4.10 -15.64
CA ARG A 412 -3.73 -4.33 -15.76
C ARG A 412 -3.28 -4.50 -17.21
N SER A 413 -4.17 -5.06 -18.04
CA SER A 413 -3.92 -5.49 -19.41
C SER A 413 -5.07 -5.10 -20.35
N GLY A 414 -4.90 -5.41 -21.64
CA GLY A 414 -5.87 -5.13 -22.69
C GLY A 414 -5.80 -3.71 -23.23
N ASP A 415 -6.60 -3.45 -24.26
CA ASP A 415 -6.67 -2.15 -24.91
C ASP A 415 -8.05 -1.90 -25.56
N ARG A 416 -8.25 -0.69 -26.08
CA ARG A 416 -9.52 -0.26 -26.71
C ARG A 416 -9.99 -1.14 -27.87
N THR A 417 -9.10 -1.92 -28.49
CA THR A 417 -9.44 -2.74 -29.67
C THR A 417 -10.31 -3.95 -29.32
N HIS A 418 -10.32 -4.37 -28.05
CA HIS A 418 -11.17 -5.47 -27.58
C HIS A 418 -12.67 -5.22 -27.79
N ASN A 419 -13.10 -3.96 -27.80
CA ASN A 419 -14.50 -3.58 -28.02
C ASN A 419 -14.87 -3.38 -29.50
N ASN A 420 -13.93 -3.56 -30.44
CA ASN A 420 -14.12 -3.21 -31.84
C ASN A 420 -15.32 -3.91 -32.50
N THR A 421 -15.51 -5.22 -32.27
CA THR A 421 -16.60 -5.99 -32.88
C THR A 421 -17.96 -5.46 -32.42
N LEU A 422 -18.14 -5.28 -31.11
CA LEU A 422 -19.38 -4.74 -30.55
C LEU A 422 -19.62 -3.28 -30.98
N ALA A 423 -18.56 -2.46 -31.02
CA ALA A 423 -18.63 -1.07 -31.50
C ALA A 423 -19.12 -0.97 -32.94
N ARG A 424 -18.64 -1.84 -33.84
CA ARG A 424 -19.07 -1.89 -35.25
C ARG A 424 -20.55 -2.21 -35.37
N LYS A 425 -21.02 -3.24 -34.65
CA LYS A 425 -22.42 -3.70 -34.70
C LYS A 425 -23.38 -2.68 -34.06
N LEU A 426 -22.99 -2.06 -32.94
CA LEU A 426 -23.77 -0.97 -32.33
C LEU A 426 -23.76 0.29 -33.21
N ALA A 427 -22.66 0.64 -33.86
CA ALA A 427 -22.64 1.74 -34.81
C ALA A 427 -23.59 1.50 -36.00
N ALA A 428 -23.65 0.28 -36.52
CA ALA A 428 -24.63 -0.10 -37.54
C ALA A 428 -26.09 0.05 -37.03
N ASN A 429 -26.31 -0.13 -35.73
CA ASN A 429 -27.60 0.09 -35.04
C ASN A 429 -27.90 1.57 -34.72
N GLY A 430 -27.06 2.50 -35.17
CA GLY A 430 -27.35 3.94 -35.12
C GLY A 430 -26.73 4.70 -33.94
N TYR A 431 -25.74 4.13 -33.26
CA TYR A 431 -25.00 4.77 -32.16
C TYR A 431 -23.63 5.31 -32.62
N VAL A 432 -23.10 6.33 -31.98
CA VAL A 432 -21.66 6.66 -32.07
C VAL A 432 -20.94 5.88 -30.97
N CYS A 433 -20.11 4.91 -31.34
CA CYS A 433 -19.38 4.09 -30.37
C CYS A 433 -17.94 4.55 -30.29
N ILE A 434 -17.46 4.83 -29.08
CA ILE A 434 -16.10 5.32 -28.81
C ILE A 434 -15.40 4.27 -27.95
N THR A 435 -14.39 3.59 -28.47
CA THR A 435 -13.55 2.70 -27.66
C THR A 435 -12.35 3.46 -27.15
N ALA A 436 -12.03 3.36 -25.85
CA ALA A 436 -10.97 4.18 -25.24
C ALA A 436 -9.96 3.35 -24.45
N ASP A 437 -8.68 3.73 -24.57
CA ASP A 437 -7.64 3.29 -23.64
C ASP A 437 -7.81 4.02 -22.30
N TYR A 438 -7.35 3.41 -21.21
CA TYR A 438 -7.18 4.06 -19.91
C TYR A 438 -5.84 3.64 -19.28
N SER A 439 -5.42 4.35 -18.23
CA SER A 439 -4.19 4.00 -17.53
C SER A 439 -4.32 2.66 -16.81
N LEU A 440 -3.48 1.70 -17.20
CA LEU A 440 -3.42 0.38 -16.59
C LEU A 440 -2.57 0.38 -15.32
N SER A 441 -2.84 -0.55 -14.39
CA SER A 441 -2.14 -0.70 -13.10
C SER A 441 -0.64 -0.94 -13.21
N THR A 442 -0.18 -1.42 -14.37
CA THR A 442 1.25 -1.49 -14.71
C THR A 442 1.92 -0.12 -14.82
N HIS A 443 1.16 0.96 -15.02
CA HIS A 443 1.69 2.32 -15.21
C HIS A 443 1.10 3.35 -14.23
N ALA A 444 -0.14 3.17 -13.76
CA ALA A 444 -0.75 4.04 -12.77
C ALA A 444 -1.79 3.29 -11.93
N LEU A 445 -1.82 3.59 -10.63
CA LEU A 445 -2.76 3.00 -9.67
C LEU A 445 -4.10 3.76 -9.68
N TYR A 446 -5.11 3.18 -9.03
CA TYR A 446 -6.37 3.87 -8.71
C TYR A 446 -6.11 5.25 -8.07
N PRO A 447 -6.86 6.32 -8.42
CA PRO A 447 -8.03 6.37 -9.33
C PRO A 447 -7.70 6.80 -10.77
N ALA A 448 -6.47 6.61 -11.28
CA ALA A 448 -6.06 7.17 -12.58
C ALA A 448 -6.99 6.79 -13.75
N ALA A 449 -7.36 5.51 -13.86
CA ALA A 449 -8.27 5.01 -14.89
C ALA A 449 -9.66 5.68 -14.85
N VAL A 450 -10.19 5.95 -13.66
CA VAL A 450 -11.49 6.66 -13.47
C VAL A 450 -11.41 8.06 -14.04
N HIS A 451 -10.32 8.79 -13.72
CA HIS A 451 -10.10 10.12 -14.24
C HIS A 451 -9.97 10.11 -15.77
N ASP A 452 -9.28 9.11 -16.33
CA ASP A 452 -9.06 8.97 -17.78
C ASP A 452 -10.39 8.84 -18.52
N LEU A 453 -11.25 7.96 -18.03
CA LEU A 453 -12.53 7.70 -18.68
C LEU A 453 -13.53 8.85 -18.49
N LYS A 454 -13.53 9.54 -17.33
CA LYS A 454 -14.30 10.78 -17.19
C LYS A 454 -13.80 11.88 -18.13
N ALA A 455 -12.48 11.97 -18.37
CA ALA A 455 -11.94 12.85 -19.40
C ALA A 455 -12.38 12.43 -20.82
N ALA A 456 -12.49 11.14 -21.10
CA ALA A 456 -13.05 10.65 -22.37
C ALA A 456 -14.52 11.06 -22.56
N VAL A 457 -15.36 11.02 -21.52
CA VAL A 457 -16.75 11.52 -21.60
C VAL A 457 -16.78 13.02 -21.90
N ARG A 458 -15.91 13.81 -21.26
CA ARG A 458 -15.77 15.25 -21.55
C ARG A 458 -15.32 15.50 -22.98
N TRP A 459 -14.34 14.73 -23.45
CA TRP A 459 -13.87 14.78 -24.84
C TRP A 459 -14.99 14.48 -25.83
N ILE A 460 -15.84 13.48 -25.56
CA ILE A 460 -17.02 13.17 -26.40
C ILE A 460 -17.95 14.38 -26.51
N ARG A 461 -18.22 15.07 -25.39
CA ARG A 461 -19.06 16.27 -25.37
C ARG A 461 -18.43 17.44 -26.11
N ALA A 462 -17.15 17.71 -25.86
CA ALA A 462 -16.42 18.79 -26.51
C ALA A 462 -16.37 18.63 -28.04
N ASN A 463 -16.26 17.39 -28.51
CA ASN A 463 -16.15 17.07 -29.94
C ASN A 463 -17.49 16.61 -30.56
N ALA A 464 -18.61 16.84 -29.87
CA ALA A 464 -19.91 16.30 -30.27
C ALA A 464 -20.35 16.72 -31.68
N LYS A 465 -20.06 17.96 -32.08
CA LYS A 465 -20.37 18.48 -33.42
C LYS A 465 -19.60 17.77 -34.53
N GLU A 466 -18.32 17.46 -34.29
CA GLU A 466 -17.45 16.79 -35.27
C GLU A 466 -17.90 15.34 -35.50
N TYR A 467 -18.22 14.63 -34.42
CA TYR A 467 -18.55 13.20 -34.48
C TYR A 467 -20.06 12.92 -34.59
N GLY A 468 -20.91 13.95 -34.54
CA GLY A 468 -22.37 13.81 -34.64
C GLY A 468 -22.99 13.17 -33.39
N VAL A 469 -22.51 13.56 -32.21
CA VAL A 469 -22.97 13.03 -30.91
C VAL A 469 -24.06 13.91 -30.31
N ASP A 470 -25.16 13.30 -29.88
CA ASP A 470 -26.13 13.94 -29.02
C ASP A 470 -25.63 13.92 -27.57
N THR A 471 -25.24 15.09 -27.05
CA THR A 471 -24.65 15.23 -25.70
C THR A 471 -25.63 14.97 -24.57
N ALA A 472 -26.94 14.92 -24.84
CA ALA A 472 -27.96 14.55 -23.88
C ALA A 472 -28.14 13.02 -23.77
N ARG A 473 -27.50 12.24 -24.64
CA ARG A 473 -27.66 10.79 -24.72
C ARG A 473 -26.30 10.10 -24.83
N ILE A 474 -25.53 10.14 -23.75
CA ILE A 474 -24.22 9.47 -23.64
C ILE A 474 -24.34 8.30 -22.66
N ALA A 475 -24.13 7.09 -23.14
CA ALA A 475 -23.99 5.90 -22.32
C ALA A 475 -22.52 5.54 -22.10
N ILE A 476 -22.26 4.77 -21.05
CA ILE A 476 -21.00 4.06 -20.87
C ILE A 476 -21.27 2.56 -20.77
N LEU A 477 -20.42 1.77 -21.43
CA LEU A 477 -20.47 0.32 -21.46
C LEU A 477 -19.09 -0.21 -21.14
N GLY A 478 -19.00 -1.28 -20.34
CA GLY A 478 -17.73 -1.94 -20.14
C GLY A 478 -17.83 -3.42 -19.80
N PHE A 479 -16.70 -4.11 -19.95
CA PHE A 479 -16.56 -5.54 -19.69
C PHE A 479 -15.57 -5.82 -18.57
N SER A 480 -15.91 -6.70 -17.62
CA SER A 480 -14.99 -7.13 -16.54
C SER A 480 -14.51 -5.91 -15.74
N ALA A 481 -13.19 -5.69 -15.64
CA ALA A 481 -12.63 -4.43 -15.10
C ALA A 481 -13.21 -3.16 -15.76
N GLY A 482 -13.52 -3.21 -17.06
CA GLY A 482 -14.20 -2.12 -17.74
C GLY A 482 -15.66 -1.96 -17.32
N GLY A 483 -16.35 -3.06 -16.96
CA GLY A 483 -17.71 -3.05 -16.44
C GLY A 483 -17.77 -2.41 -15.06
N GLU A 484 -16.82 -2.76 -14.18
CA GLU A 484 -16.60 -2.08 -12.91
C GLU A 484 -16.35 -0.58 -13.11
N LEU A 485 -15.43 -0.19 -14.00
CA LEU A 485 -15.15 1.22 -14.28
C LEU A 485 -16.38 1.95 -14.85
N ALA A 486 -17.15 1.31 -15.73
CA ALA A 486 -18.38 1.87 -16.28
C ALA A 486 -19.43 2.09 -15.17
N ALA A 487 -19.58 1.11 -14.28
CA ALA A 487 -20.44 1.21 -13.12
C ALA A 487 -20.00 2.32 -12.17
N PHE A 488 -18.69 2.41 -11.88
CA PHE A 488 -18.10 3.42 -11.03
C PHE A 488 -18.36 4.83 -11.56
N ILE A 489 -18.14 5.05 -12.86
CA ILE A 489 -18.32 6.37 -13.49
C ILE A 489 -19.78 6.81 -13.44
N GLY A 490 -20.73 5.90 -13.69
CA GLY A 490 -22.15 6.21 -13.59
C GLY A 490 -22.64 6.44 -12.16
N ALA A 491 -22.19 5.62 -11.20
CA ALA A 491 -22.52 5.78 -9.78
C ALA A 491 -21.96 7.11 -9.23
N THR A 492 -20.82 7.56 -9.74
CA THR A 492 -20.15 8.81 -9.36
C THR A 492 -20.51 10.00 -10.25
N ASN A 493 -21.67 9.97 -10.93
CA ASN A 493 -22.18 11.10 -11.69
C ASN A 493 -22.30 12.35 -10.80
N GLY A 494 -21.57 13.42 -11.17
CA GLY A 494 -21.57 14.68 -10.45
C GLY A 494 -20.77 14.68 -9.13
N ASN A 495 -20.09 13.58 -8.81
CA ASN A 495 -19.23 13.52 -7.63
C ASN A 495 -17.87 14.19 -7.92
N ALA A 496 -17.67 15.39 -7.39
CA ALA A 496 -16.47 16.20 -7.58
C ALA A 496 -15.16 15.48 -7.21
N LYS A 497 -15.21 14.52 -6.27
CA LYS A 497 -14.03 13.75 -5.84
C LYS A 497 -13.36 12.99 -6.99
N PHE A 498 -14.14 12.53 -7.97
CA PHE A 498 -13.67 11.63 -9.03
C PHE A 498 -13.56 12.28 -10.40
N GLU A 499 -13.79 13.60 -10.51
CA GLU A 499 -13.72 14.28 -11.82
C GLU A 499 -12.30 14.35 -12.40
N GLY A 500 -11.28 14.26 -11.54
CA GLY A 500 -9.88 14.48 -11.88
C GLY A 500 -9.57 15.97 -12.14
N VAL A 501 -8.28 16.32 -12.21
CA VAL A 501 -7.84 17.72 -12.36
C VAL A 501 -7.36 18.12 -13.75
N THR A 502 -7.31 17.19 -14.72
CA THR A 502 -6.89 17.51 -16.10
C THR A 502 -7.95 17.14 -17.14
N GLY A 503 -8.20 18.06 -18.07
CA GLY A 503 -9.24 18.00 -19.12
C GLY A 503 -10.05 19.29 -19.22
N GLU A 504 -11.00 19.35 -20.15
CA GLU A 504 -12.00 20.43 -20.24
C GLU A 504 -12.97 20.35 -19.06
N ASN A 505 -12.52 20.67 -17.84
CA ASN A 505 -13.31 20.55 -16.61
C ASN A 505 -14.54 21.48 -16.58
N ALA A 506 -14.67 22.38 -17.56
CA ALA A 506 -15.89 23.14 -17.81
C ALA A 506 -17.02 22.29 -18.43
N VAL A 507 -16.71 21.11 -18.96
CA VAL A 507 -17.64 20.19 -19.60
C VAL A 507 -17.95 19.04 -18.66
N SER A 508 -19.23 18.67 -18.54
CA SER A 508 -19.67 17.58 -17.65
C SER A 508 -19.08 16.23 -18.07
N SER A 509 -18.80 15.34 -17.11
CA SER A 509 -18.48 13.92 -17.36
C SER A 509 -19.66 12.97 -17.08
N THR A 510 -20.87 13.50 -16.82
CA THR A 510 -22.04 12.69 -16.49
C THR A 510 -22.43 11.75 -17.63
N VAL A 511 -22.97 10.58 -17.33
CA VAL A 511 -23.54 9.66 -18.33
C VAL A 511 -25.01 9.39 -18.04
N GLN A 512 -25.80 9.14 -19.08
CA GLN A 512 -27.26 8.96 -19.00
C GLN A 512 -27.69 7.49 -19.00
N ALA A 513 -26.78 6.54 -19.19
CA ALA A 513 -27.04 5.12 -19.07
C ALA A 513 -25.73 4.37 -18.81
N VAL A 514 -25.80 3.28 -18.05
CA VAL A 514 -24.67 2.38 -17.81
C VAL A 514 -25.02 0.96 -18.24
N ILE A 515 -24.08 0.31 -18.93
CA ILE A 515 -24.12 -1.12 -19.22
C ILE A 515 -22.89 -1.75 -18.56
N ASP A 516 -23.13 -2.52 -17.52
CA ASP A 516 -22.13 -3.31 -16.82
C ASP A 516 -22.18 -4.76 -17.31
N ILE A 517 -21.15 -5.17 -18.05
CA ILE A 517 -20.98 -6.56 -18.49
C ILE A 517 -19.94 -7.22 -17.59
N ASP A 518 -20.41 -8.03 -16.64
CA ASP A 518 -19.55 -8.84 -15.77
C ASP A 518 -18.54 -8.05 -14.92
N GLY A 519 -18.87 -6.82 -14.51
CA GLY A 519 -18.09 -6.01 -13.60
C GLY A 519 -18.35 -6.28 -12.12
N THR A 520 -17.29 -6.24 -11.31
CA THR A 520 -17.39 -6.32 -9.85
C THR A 520 -17.93 -5.00 -9.28
N LEU A 521 -19.04 -5.04 -8.54
CA LEU A 521 -19.67 -3.84 -7.97
C LEU A 521 -19.27 -3.59 -6.51
N ALA A 522 -18.73 -4.61 -5.84
CA ALA A 522 -18.19 -4.52 -4.48
C ALA A 522 -16.94 -5.38 -4.30
N PHE A 523 -15.81 -4.74 -3.97
CA PHE A 523 -14.54 -5.41 -3.72
C PHE A 523 -14.45 -6.03 -2.31
N ILE A 524 -15.18 -5.46 -1.35
CA ILE A 524 -15.35 -6.04 -0.01
C ILE A 524 -16.79 -6.58 0.07
N HIS A 525 -16.96 -7.82 -0.35
CA HIS A 525 -18.25 -8.51 -0.37
C HIS A 525 -18.03 -10.02 -0.24
N PRO A 526 -18.94 -10.80 0.38
CA PRO A 526 -18.80 -12.25 0.48
C PRO A 526 -18.66 -12.97 -0.86
N GLU A 527 -19.28 -12.45 -1.91
CA GLU A 527 -19.20 -13.00 -3.28
C GLU A 527 -17.92 -12.55 -4.02
N SER A 528 -17.16 -11.60 -3.47
CA SER A 528 -16.00 -11.05 -4.17
C SER A 528 -14.80 -12.01 -4.12
N GLY A 529 -14.29 -12.39 -5.29
CA GLY A 529 -13.05 -13.15 -5.40
C GLY A 529 -11.78 -12.30 -5.36
N GLU A 530 -11.90 -10.97 -5.48
CA GLU A 530 -10.75 -10.06 -5.52
C GLU A 530 -10.16 -9.83 -4.11
N GLY A 531 -8.83 -9.67 -4.06
CA GLY A 531 -8.08 -9.48 -2.80
C GLY A 531 -7.84 -10.76 -1.99
N ASN A 532 -8.17 -11.95 -2.52
CA ASN A 532 -7.65 -13.21 -2.00
C ASN A 532 -6.26 -13.48 -2.60
N ASP A 533 -5.25 -12.85 -2.02
CA ASP A 533 -3.86 -12.89 -2.52
C ASP A 533 -3.06 -14.13 -2.03
N SER A 534 -3.75 -15.18 -1.56
CA SER A 534 -3.11 -16.37 -0.94
C SER A 534 -2.30 -17.22 -1.92
N LYS A 535 -2.68 -17.25 -3.20
CA LYS A 535 -1.97 -17.99 -4.26
C LYS A 535 -1.17 -17.08 -5.19
N SER A 536 -1.75 -15.96 -5.58
CA SER A 536 -1.14 -14.94 -6.42
C SER A 536 -1.78 -13.59 -6.12
N ILE A 537 -1.03 -12.51 -6.34
CA ILE A 537 -1.54 -11.15 -6.16
C ILE A 537 -2.68 -10.91 -7.17
N SER A 538 -3.85 -10.53 -6.66
CA SER A 538 -5.04 -10.26 -7.45
C SER A 538 -4.91 -8.99 -8.29
N ALA A 539 -5.75 -8.90 -9.33
CA ALA A 539 -5.77 -7.76 -10.24
C ALA A 539 -6.12 -6.46 -9.50
N ALA A 540 -7.09 -6.53 -8.59
CA ALA A 540 -7.45 -5.41 -7.71
C ALA A 540 -6.28 -4.98 -6.81
N THR A 541 -5.53 -5.92 -6.21
CA THR A 541 -4.35 -5.57 -5.39
C THR A 541 -3.28 -4.85 -6.21
N TYR A 542 -3.01 -5.29 -7.45
CA TYR A 542 -2.12 -4.54 -8.35
C TYR A 542 -2.66 -3.15 -8.70
N TRP A 543 -3.97 -3.01 -8.86
CA TRP A 543 -4.59 -1.73 -9.21
C TRP A 543 -4.61 -0.71 -8.08
N PHE A 544 -4.85 -1.16 -6.85
CA PHE A 544 -4.83 -0.31 -5.67
C PHE A 544 -3.41 -0.03 -5.16
N GLY A 545 -2.50 -0.95 -5.43
CA GLY A 545 -1.16 -0.94 -4.84
C GLY A 545 -1.13 -1.46 -3.40
N TYR A 546 -2.27 -1.85 -2.84
CA TYR A 546 -2.37 -2.33 -1.45
C TYR A 546 -3.24 -3.58 -1.40
N PRO A 547 -2.85 -4.60 -0.60
CA PRO A 547 -3.76 -5.69 -0.24
C PRO A 547 -5.00 -5.15 0.48
N LYS A 548 -6.12 -5.84 0.32
CA LYS A 548 -7.40 -5.50 0.97
C LYS A 548 -7.28 -5.30 2.48
N ALA A 549 -6.47 -6.13 3.16
CA ALA A 549 -6.28 -6.06 4.60
C ALA A 549 -5.55 -4.78 5.07
N GLU A 550 -4.74 -4.16 4.20
CA GLU A 550 -3.93 -2.98 4.55
C GLU A 550 -4.68 -1.67 4.29
N ARG A 551 -5.49 -1.60 3.23
CA ARG A 551 -6.27 -0.41 2.84
C ARG A 551 -7.74 -0.73 2.52
N PRO A 552 -8.51 -1.30 3.46
CA PRO A 552 -9.91 -1.64 3.21
C PRO A 552 -10.78 -0.42 2.87
N ASP A 553 -10.39 0.76 3.34
CA ASP A 553 -10.99 2.05 2.99
C ASP A 553 -10.91 2.32 1.48
N LEU A 554 -9.75 2.08 0.87
CA LEU A 554 -9.53 2.28 -0.57
C LEU A 554 -10.35 1.29 -1.42
N TRP A 555 -10.40 0.03 -0.99
CA TRP A 555 -11.17 -1.02 -1.66
C TRP A 555 -12.68 -0.76 -1.58
N ASN A 556 -13.17 -0.25 -0.45
CA ASN A 556 -14.56 0.22 -0.31
C ASN A 556 -14.84 1.47 -1.14
N GLU A 557 -13.92 2.45 -1.14
CA GLU A 557 -14.05 3.66 -1.95
C GLU A 557 -14.11 3.35 -3.44
N ALA A 558 -13.34 2.38 -3.92
CA ALA A 558 -13.36 1.98 -5.32
C ALA A 558 -14.56 1.11 -5.71
N SER A 559 -15.38 0.64 -4.76
CA SER A 559 -16.55 -0.17 -5.06
C SER A 559 -17.70 0.70 -5.59
N PRO A 560 -18.22 0.49 -6.82
CA PRO A 560 -19.38 1.23 -7.32
C PRO A 560 -20.58 1.25 -6.35
N LEU A 561 -20.80 0.14 -5.62
CA LEU A 561 -21.87 -0.02 -4.64
C LEU A 561 -21.90 1.07 -3.56
N THR A 562 -20.75 1.66 -3.21
CA THR A 562 -20.67 2.68 -2.15
C THR A 562 -21.11 4.07 -2.61
N HIS A 563 -21.29 4.29 -3.92
CA HIS A 563 -21.61 5.60 -4.51
C HIS A 563 -23.01 5.72 -5.11
N VAL A 564 -23.83 4.67 -5.06
CA VAL A 564 -25.21 4.72 -5.58
C VAL A 564 -25.99 5.84 -4.90
N SER A 565 -26.57 6.71 -5.70
CA SER A 565 -27.31 7.90 -5.25
C SER A 565 -28.42 8.26 -6.24
N ALA A 566 -29.20 9.31 -5.92
CA ALA A 566 -30.24 9.82 -6.80
C ALA A 566 -29.73 10.33 -8.17
N THR A 567 -28.43 10.57 -8.33
CA THR A 567 -27.83 10.98 -9.62
C THR A 567 -27.32 9.80 -10.44
N THR A 568 -27.37 8.57 -9.90
CA THR A 568 -27.00 7.35 -10.61
C THR A 568 -28.00 7.09 -11.75
N PRO A 569 -27.54 6.95 -13.01
CA PRO A 569 -28.41 6.81 -14.18
C PRO A 569 -28.98 5.39 -14.27
N PRO A 570 -29.91 5.12 -15.21
CA PRO A 570 -30.37 3.76 -15.49
C PRO A 570 -29.23 2.78 -15.77
N PHE A 571 -29.38 1.54 -15.28
CA PHE A 571 -28.37 0.47 -15.34
C PHE A 571 -28.87 -0.78 -16.06
N LEU A 572 -28.01 -1.38 -16.88
CA LEU A 572 -28.18 -2.74 -17.38
C LEU A 572 -27.02 -3.59 -16.88
N PHE A 573 -27.34 -4.69 -16.21
CA PHE A 573 -26.38 -5.72 -15.81
C PHE A 573 -26.47 -6.90 -16.78
N ILE A 574 -25.35 -7.27 -17.41
CA ILE A 574 -25.24 -8.47 -18.23
C ILE A 574 -24.18 -9.38 -17.61
N ASN A 575 -24.57 -10.60 -17.25
CA ASN A 575 -23.70 -11.48 -16.47
C ASN A 575 -23.51 -12.88 -17.07
N SER A 576 -22.29 -13.40 -16.93
CA SER A 576 -21.91 -14.79 -17.21
C SER A 576 -22.36 -15.73 -16.08
N SER A 577 -21.98 -17.01 -16.18
CA SER A 577 -22.20 -18.00 -15.13
C SER A 577 -21.21 -17.90 -13.97
N VAL A 578 -20.24 -16.97 -14.02
CA VAL A 578 -19.16 -16.87 -13.03
C VAL A 578 -19.59 -16.01 -11.84
N ASP A 579 -20.00 -16.67 -10.74
CA ASP A 579 -20.58 -16.02 -9.54
C ASP A 579 -19.79 -14.83 -9.01
N ARG A 580 -18.45 -14.92 -8.96
CA ARG A 580 -17.60 -13.82 -8.43
C ARG A 580 -17.71 -12.52 -9.23
N MET A 581 -18.20 -12.57 -10.47
CA MET A 581 -18.45 -11.38 -11.29
C MET A 581 -19.75 -10.68 -10.95
N HIS A 582 -20.58 -11.26 -10.08
CA HIS A 582 -21.86 -10.67 -9.66
C HIS A 582 -21.74 -9.97 -8.30
N ALA A 583 -20.55 -9.93 -7.71
CA ALA A 583 -20.34 -9.47 -6.36
C ALA A 583 -20.88 -8.05 -6.12
N GLY A 584 -21.87 -7.95 -5.23
CA GLY A 584 -22.53 -6.71 -4.86
C GLY A 584 -23.68 -6.28 -5.78
N ARG A 585 -24.00 -7.03 -6.85
CA ARG A 585 -25.07 -6.69 -7.81
C ARG A 585 -26.44 -6.60 -7.14
N THR A 586 -26.78 -7.59 -6.31
CA THR A 586 -28.08 -7.62 -5.63
C THR A 586 -28.26 -6.38 -4.73
N ASP A 587 -27.25 -6.04 -3.94
CA ASP A 587 -27.25 -4.86 -3.07
C ASP A 587 -27.28 -3.57 -3.88
N PHE A 588 -26.58 -3.53 -5.02
CA PHE A 588 -26.58 -2.38 -5.92
C PHE A 588 -27.97 -2.13 -6.49
N ILE A 589 -28.66 -3.18 -6.97
CA ILE A 589 -30.03 -3.11 -7.47
C ILE A 589 -30.99 -2.65 -6.36
N GLN A 590 -30.83 -3.13 -5.13
CA GLN A 590 -31.65 -2.66 -4.01
C GLN A 590 -31.49 -1.15 -3.80
N LYS A 591 -30.26 -0.63 -3.86
CA LYS A 591 -30.03 0.83 -3.77
C LYS A 591 -30.62 1.58 -4.96
N LEU A 592 -30.48 1.08 -6.19
CA LEU A 592 -31.11 1.70 -7.36
C LEU A 592 -32.64 1.77 -7.22
N ASN A 593 -33.26 0.68 -6.78
CA ASN A 593 -34.71 0.62 -6.57
C ASN A 593 -35.16 1.60 -5.48
N ALA A 594 -34.38 1.77 -4.41
CA ALA A 594 -34.67 2.75 -3.37
C ALA A 594 -34.68 4.21 -3.87
N PHE A 595 -33.93 4.51 -4.94
CA PHE A 595 -33.96 5.82 -5.62
C PHE A 595 -34.93 5.87 -6.81
N GLY A 596 -35.65 4.78 -7.11
CA GLY A 596 -36.53 4.69 -8.27
C GLY A 596 -35.78 4.64 -9.61
N THR A 597 -34.50 4.28 -9.61
CA THR A 597 -33.66 4.25 -10.82
C THR A 597 -33.92 2.98 -11.64
N TYR A 598 -34.31 3.15 -12.91
CA TYR A 598 -34.59 2.04 -13.81
C TYR A 598 -33.37 1.12 -13.98
N ASN A 599 -33.59 -0.19 -13.85
CA ASN A 599 -32.55 -1.19 -14.05
C ASN A 599 -33.06 -2.49 -14.68
N GLU A 600 -32.18 -3.20 -15.36
CA GLU A 600 -32.44 -4.49 -16.01
C GLU A 600 -31.29 -5.48 -15.74
N VAL A 601 -31.60 -6.79 -15.70
CA VAL A 601 -30.61 -7.86 -15.55
C VAL A 601 -30.77 -8.89 -16.68
N LYS A 602 -29.67 -9.27 -17.31
CA LYS A 602 -29.59 -10.38 -18.26
C LYS A 602 -28.46 -11.33 -17.87
N SER A 603 -28.81 -12.55 -17.48
CA SER A 603 -27.83 -13.60 -17.18
C SER A 603 -27.74 -14.62 -18.33
N PHE A 604 -26.55 -15.18 -18.52
CA PHE A 604 -26.29 -16.31 -19.41
C PHE A 604 -25.75 -17.50 -18.58
N PRO A 605 -26.60 -18.47 -18.20
CA PRO A 605 -26.25 -19.52 -17.24
C PRO A 605 -25.08 -20.44 -17.63
N ASP A 606 -24.76 -20.55 -18.92
CA ASP A 606 -23.68 -21.42 -19.42
C ASP A 606 -22.50 -20.63 -20.01
N ALA A 607 -22.51 -19.31 -19.86
CA ALA A 607 -21.53 -18.44 -20.49
C ALA A 607 -20.23 -18.36 -19.68
N PRO A 608 -19.04 -18.51 -20.29
CA PRO A 608 -17.79 -18.22 -19.62
C PRO A 608 -17.64 -16.71 -19.38
N HIS A 609 -16.68 -16.26 -18.58
CA HIS A 609 -16.50 -14.83 -18.33
C HIS A 609 -16.30 -14.01 -19.62
N THR A 610 -15.56 -14.54 -20.60
CA THR A 610 -15.27 -13.84 -21.87
C THR A 610 -16.36 -14.01 -22.94
N PHE A 611 -17.57 -14.42 -22.57
CA PHE A 611 -18.68 -14.74 -23.49
C PHE A 611 -19.00 -13.65 -24.51
N MET A 612 -18.85 -12.38 -24.15
CA MET A 612 -19.24 -11.27 -25.01
C MET A 612 -18.37 -11.11 -26.26
N PHE A 613 -17.34 -11.93 -26.44
CA PHE A 613 -16.54 -11.99 -27.67
C PHE A 613 -16.93 -13.17 -28.58
N PHE A 614 -17.85 -14.03 -28.14
CA PHE A 614 -18.12 -15.31 -28.78
C PHE A 614 -19.60 -15.54 -29.07
N ASP A 615 -19.88 -16.15 -30.22
CA ASP A 615 -21.16 -16.79 -30.47
C ASP A 615 -21.26 -18.09 -29.66
N PRO A 616 -22.44 -18.43 -29.10
CA PRO A 616 -23.75 -17.83 -29.39
C PRO A 616 -24.17 -16.65 -28.49
N TRP A 617 -23.30 -16.15 -27.61
CA TRP A 617 -23.69 -15.12 -26.63
C TRP A 617 -23.54 -13.67 -27.13
N PHE A 618 -22.72 -13.44 -28.15
CA PHE A 618 -22.47 -12.12 -28.72
C PHE A 618 -23.76 -11.44 -29.22
N GLU A 619 -24.51 -12.09 -30.11
CA GLU A 619 -25.73 -11.50 -30.69
C GLU A 619 -26.82 -11.22 -29.64
N PRO A 620 -27.13 -12.13 -28.68
CA PRO A 620 -27.99 -11.82 -27.54
C PRO A 620 -27.51 -10.65 -26.69
N THR A 621 -26.19 -10.52 -26.47
CA THR A 621 -25.60 -9.39 -25.74
C THR A 621 -25.84 -8.08 -26.51
N LEU A 622 -25.55 -8.05 -27.81
CA LEU A 622 -25.81 -6.91 -28.69
C LEU A 622 -27.30 -6.50 -28.67
N ALA A 623 -28.21 -7.47 -28.78
CA ALA A 623 -29.65 -7.23 -28.76
C ALA A 623 -30.12 -6.64 -27.42
N THR A 624 -29.59 -7.16 -26.30
CA THR A 624 -29.91 -6.69 -24.94
C THR A 624 -29.46 -5.24 -24.76
N VAL A 625 -28.20 -4.92 -25.11
CA VAL A 625 -27.67 -3.55 -25.03
C VAL A 625 -28.49 -2.58 -25.89
N SER A 626 -28.76 -2.96 -27.15
CA SER A 626 -29.54 -2.11 -28.07
C SER A 626 -30.97 -1.89 -27.59
N GLY A 627 -31.61 -2.91 -27.01
CA GLY A 627 -32.97 -2.84 -26.46
C GLY A 627 -33.05 -1.91 -25.25
N PHE A 628 -32.15 -2.05 -24.29
CA PHE A 628 -32.05 -1.18 -23.11
C PHE A 628 -31.84 0.29 -23.52
N LEU A 629 -30.85 0.56 -24.37
CA LEU A 629 -30.56 1.92 -24.82
C LEU A 629 -31.73 2.55 -25.58
N LYS A 630 -32.46 1.79 -26.41
CA LYS A 630 -33.68 2.28 -27.08
C LYS A 630 -34.75 2.70 -26.07
N ARG A 631 -34.93 1.95 -24.97
CA ARG A 631 -35.88 2.30 -23.91
C ARG A 631 -35.45 3.58 -23.19
N VAL A 632 -34.20 3.63 -22.73
CA VAL A 632 -33.66 4.76 -21.96
C VAL A 632 -33.60 6.05 -22.80
N PHE A 633 -33.26 5.96 -24.09
CA PHE A 633 -33.09 7.13 -24.98
C PHE A 633 -34.30 7.46 -25.87
N SER A 634 -35.46 6.86 -25.64
CA SER A 634 -36.69 7.17 -26.37
C SER A 634 -37.22 8.58 -26.07
N LYS A 635 -37.92 9.21 -27.03
CA LYS A 635 -38.44 10.60 -26.91
C LYS A 635 -39.47 10.80 -25.79
N ASN A 636 -40.08 9.73 -25.29
CA ASN A 636 -41.00 9.74 -24.14
C ASN A 636 -40.30 9.23 -22.86
N GLY A 637 -38.97 9.40 -22.77
CA GLY A 637 -38.06 8.83 -21.78
C GLY A 637 -38.78 8.48 -20.47
N VAL A 638 -38.83 7.18 -20.20
CA VAL A 638 -39.44 6.50 -19.04
C VAL A 638 -40.07 7.49 -18.03
N ALA A 639 -41.32 7.87 -18.28
CA ALA A 639 -42.16 8.49 -17.27
C ALA A 639 -42.51 7.44 -16.22
N VAL A 640 -41.58 7.10 -15.32
CA VAL A 640 -41.92 6.39 -14.09
C VAL A 640 -42.26 7.45 -13.04
N ARG A 641 -43.48 7.97 -13.17
CA ARG A 641 -44.23 8.50 -12.04
C ARG A 641 -45.05 7.35 -11.46
N LYS A 642 -44.65 6.86 -10.29
CA LYS A 642 -45.44 6.88 -9.06
C LYS A 642 -44.62 6.33 -7.90
#